data_AF-A0A971J040-F1
#
_entry.id   AF-A0A971J040-F1
#
_cell.length_a   1.000
_cell.length_b   1.000
_cell.length_c   1.000
_cell.angle_alpha   90.00
_cell.angle_beta   90.00
_cell.angle_gamma   90.00
#
_symmetry.space_group_name_H-M   'P 1'
#
loop_
_entity.id
_entity.type
_entity.pdbx_description
1 polymer ?
#
loop_
_entity_poly.entity_id
_entity_poly.type
_entity_poly.pdbx_seq_one_letter_code
_entity_poly.pdbx_strand_id
1 'polypeptide(L)'
;MIISDLVRLGRAYLKCGQDPADAIRQGTSIANPKARKFFRNVFVIAIHASGDSFKMASHGCQRWGDTVSTPTKRGALREEFVPDFRRSLATAAKMVTGGGNPRAVVGKWPVPAYLMYAKDIYSIRESEAYAEKFLADRLAATLEVSLPQAVVRQAAQTLSEEVRIVDFGSEGDQAGIVLLALADSKGPYGHATDGSSNSDQVVFGSSKLYPNQCLVARISEIARLVADTKVSEAASKGSSSEGPCGGCGRRCALSSPYSKSWPWLSYTWNCPLPASISSEKGDPDLTRAIAGLCDDCFRSLQTGAAIVQRLERPMYSFLVKDIFSSYESAAVQDQRRQQRSSTIRITGMMFVLPILDAWMADRSRLDVYVSALKRMLQRQETFSQREHIEHILGFECALPDEISSDQYRLTIIYYSRKAGDIHARALVEDVLPSVAKAVSNLLLSLSVVFADLSEALFGKRQDQDYVFERSSMRFLPYLLARAYGSSYVFSSMQTVLTAQRLDSGRFVHGCASRMNDIMVSASKENSSLLAQEVRFYLFFREFLRRYNTRIAEGGGSGMPIESWVEFDERLRSTPPSVLRCADVEELGYAIGQAIRLFANAYWAYMKNERKKGDADFIRDRVMTFGTRLIPDTIWRRGLAMVEDYRVRLPRMSKYVASSLRERVGALLAEYSRMRNEVDSNKDLIMAAFWSGYALGSRRKEAIEADADSVDVMAELSIEDQKESE
;
A
#
# COMPACT_ATOMS: atom_id res chain seq x y z
N MET A 1 -3.82 -8.68 -19.55
CA MET A 1 -3.51 -7.27 -19.26
C MET A 1 -2.23 -7.14 -18.44
N ILE A 2 -2.20 -7.46 -17.13
CA ILE A 2 -0.99 -7.34 -16.27
C ILE A 2 0.28 -7.97 -16.88
N ILE A 3 0.20 -9.17 -17.47
CA ILE A 3 1.37 -9.78 -18.14
C ILE A 3 1.92 -8.89 -19.26
N SER A 4 1.04 -8.30 -20.07
CA SER A 4 1.43 -7.37 -21.14
C SER A 4 2.10 -6.12 -20.56
N ASP A 5 1.57 -5.57 -19.47
CA ASP A 5 2.15 -4.41 -18.79
C ASP A 5 3.54 -4.70 -18.22
N LEU A 6 3.73 -5.86 -17.59
CA LEU A 6 5.04 -6.30 -17.11
C LEU A 6 6.02 -6.52 -18.28
N VAL A 7 5.56 -7.08 -19.40
CA VAL A 7 6.37 -7.21 -20.62
C VAL A 7 6.77 -5.83 -21.14
N ARG A 8 5.86 -4.85 -21.20
CA ARG A 8 6.14 -3.48 -21.64
C ARG A 8 7.16 -2.79 -20.72
N LEU A 9 6.97 -2.89 -19.41
CA LEU A 9 7.86 -2.36 -18.39
C LEU A 9 9.28 -2.95 -18.51
N GLY A 10 9.39 -4.28 -18.58
CA GLY A 10 10.69 -4.93 -18.69
C GLY A 10 11.37 -4.68 -20.03
N ARG A 11 10.61 -4.59 -21.12
CA ARG A 11 11.15 -4.23 -22.45
C ARG A 11 11.76 -2.82 -22.43
N ALA A 12 11.10 -1.86 -21.78
CA ALA A 12 11.63 -0.51 -21.63
C ALA A 12 12.98 -0.53 -20.89
N TYR A 13 13.04 -1.26 -19.77
CA TYR A 13 14.26 -1.39 -18.97
C TYR A 13 15.41 -2.10 -19.73
N LEU A 14 15.11 -3.19 -20.43
CA LEU A 14 16.09 -3.96 -21.20
C LEU A 14 16.67 -3.14 -22.36
N LYS A 15 15.84 -2.35 -23.05
CA LYS A 15 16.29 -1.48 -24.15
C LYS A 15 17.30 -0.44 -23.68
N CYS A 16 17.19 0.08 -22.45
CA CYS A 16 18.17 1.03 -21.91
C CYS A 16 19.55 0.45 -21.62
N GLY A 17 19.74 -0.87 -21.74
CA GLY A 17 20.96 -1.54 -21.34
C GLY A 17 20.89 -1.92 -19.87
N GLN A 18 20.41 -3.12 -19.58
CA GLN A 18 20.49 -3.69 -18.24
C GLN A 18 21.95 -4.05 -17.95
N ASP A 19 22.46 -3.64 -16.78
CA ASP A 19 23.75 -4.12 -16.28
C ASP A 19 23.71 -5.66 -16.15
N PRO A 20 24.58 -6.39 -16.86
CA PRO A 20 24.67 -7.85 -16.77
C PRO A 20 24.80 -8.36 -15.32
N ALA A 21 25.50 -7.63 -14.45
CA ALA A 21 25.64 -8.00 -13.05
C ALA A 21 24.27 -7.98 -12.33
N ASP A 22 23.44 -6.99 -12.63
CA ASP A 22 22.08 -6.89 -12.08
C ASP A 22 21.16 -7.99 -12.63
N ALA A 23 21.31 -8.37 -13.90
CA ALA A 23 20.58 -9.50 -14.48
C ALA A 23 20.89 -10.81 -13.75
N ILE A 24 22.18 -11.07 -13.47
CA ILE A 24 22.60 -12.25 -12.69
C ILE A 24 22.03 -12.19 -11.27
N ARG A 25 22.12 -11.04 -10.58
CA ARG A 25 21.58 -10.88 -9.22
C ARG A 25 20.06 -11.12 -9.16
N GLN A 26 19.32 -10.70 -10.17
CA GLN A 26 17.86 -10.89 -10.24
C GLN A 26 17.47 -12.32 -10.61
N GLY A 27 18.22 -12.97 -11.50
CA GLY A 27 17.91 -14.32 -11.97
C GLY A 27 18.37 -15.46 -11.05
N THR A 28 19.28 -15.18 -10.12
CA THR A 28 19.97 -16.18 -9.30
C THR A 28 19.79 -15.95 -7.79
N SER A 29 20.46 -16.75 -6.97
CA SER A 29 20.39 -16.69 -5.50
C SER A 29 21.61 -16.05 -4.85
N ILE A 30 22.52 -15.44 -5.61
CA ILE A 30 23.77 -14.88 -5.07
C ILE A 30 23.54 -13.78 -4.02
N ALA A 31 22.46 -13.01 -4.15
CA ALA A 31 22.09 -11.96 -3.19
C ALA A 31 21.20 -12.47 -2.04
N ASN A 32 20.82 -13.74 -2.04
CA ASN A 32 19.94 -14.31 -1.02
C ASN A 32 20.72 -14.49 0.30
N PRO A 33 20.23 -13.98 1.45
CA PRO A 33 20.90 -14.15 2.74
C PRO A 33 21.17 -15.61 3.11
N LYS A 34 20.31 -16.55 2.68
CA LYS A 34 20.50 -17.98 2.93
C LYS A 34 21.64 -18.60 2.10
N ALA A 35 22.04 -17.95 0.99
CA ALA A 35 23.13 -18.42 0.13
C ALA A 35 24.51 -18.01 0.65
N ARG A 36 24.60 -17.02 1.56
CA ARG A 36 25.88 -16.44 2.01
C ARG A 36 26.87 -17.48 2.53
N LYS A 37 26.39 -18.49 3.27
CA LYS A 37 27.22 -19.54 3.85
C LYS A 37 27.97 -20.39 2.83
N PHE A 38 27.44 -20.57 1.62
CA PHE A 38 28.08 -21.40 0.59
C PHE A 38 29.36 -20.76 0.04
N PHE A 39 29.45 -19.43 0.06
CA PHE A 39 30.64 -18.68 -0.40
C PHE A 39 31.82 -18.72 0.58
N ARG A 40 31.67 -19.37 1.75
CA ARG A 40 32.79 -19.64 2.66
C ARG A 40 33.76 -20.67 2.09
N ASN A 41 33.25 -21.64 1.33
CA ASN A 41 34.01 -22.75 0.79
C ASN A 41 33.73 -22.90 -0.71
N VAL A 42 34.52 -22.24 -1.56
CA VAL A 42 34.38 -22.28 -3.02
C VAL A 42 35.53 -23.06 -3.62
N PHE A 43 35.24 -24.27 -4.11
CA PHE A 43 36.16 -25.14 -4.83
C PHE A 43 36.16 -24.73 -6.30
N VAL A 44 37.33 -24.38 -6.84
CA VAL A 44 37.44 -23.91 -8.23
C VAL A 44 38.35 -24.86 -9.01
N ILE A 45 37.77 -25.52 -10.01
CA ILE A 45 38.48 -26.41 -10.91
C ILE A 45 38.47 -25.76 -12.30
N ALA A 46 39.63 -25.31 -12.77
CA ALA A 46 39.78 -24.72 -14.09
C ALA A 46 39.99 -25.83 -15.12
N ILE A 47 39.21 -25.79 -16.20
CA ILE A 47 39.27 -26.75 -17.31
C ILE A 47 39.48 -25.95 -18.59
N HIS A 48 40.54 -26.24 -19.33
CA HIS A 48 40.81 -25.64 -20.62
C HIS A 48 40.74 -26.70 -21.72
N ALA A 49 39.94 -26.44 -22.75
CA ALA A 49 39.84 -27.30 -23.92
C ALA A 49 40.72 -26.76 -25.06
N SER A 50 41.62 -27.59 -25.58
CA SER A 50 42.46 -27.29 -26.74
C SER A 50 42.29 -28.42 -27.76
N GLY A 51 41.37 -28.24 -28.71
CA GLY A 51 40.94 -29.31 -29.61
C GLY A 51 40.28 -30.45 -28.83
N ASP A 52 40.71 -31.68 -29.07
CA ASP A 52 40.22 -32.88 -28.36
C ASP A 52 40.91 -33.12 -26.99
N SER A 53 41.87 -32.26 -26.61
CA SER A 53 42.62 -32.40 -25.35
C SER A 53 42.10 -31.44 -24.28
N PHE A 54 41.97 -31.94 -23.04
CA PHE A 54 41.56 -31.16 -21.88
C PHE A 54 42.72 -31.03 -20.89
N LYS A 55 43.01 -29.81 -20.45
CA LYS A 55 43.90 -29.54 -19.32
C LYS A 55 43.05 -29.10 -18.13
N MET A 56 43.37 -29.63 -16.95
CA MET A 56 42.65 -29.30 -15.72
C MET A 56 43.62 -28.95 -14.61
N ALA A 57 43.30 -27.92 -13.83
CA ALA A 57 44.00 -27.60 -12.60
C ALA A 57 43.01 -27.19 -11.52
N SER A 58 43.26 -27.65 -10.29
CA SER A 58 42.46 -27.21 -9.15
C SER A 58 43.10 -26.06 -8.39
N HIS A 59 42.26 -25.11 -8.03
CA HIS A 59 42.65 -23.90 -7.31
C HIS A 59 42.38 -23.99 -5.81
N GLY A 60 42.02 -25.17 -5.30
CA GLY A 60 41.71 -25.37 -3.89
C GLY A 60 40.35 -24.81 -3.49
N CYS A 61 40.05 -25.02 -2.21
CA CYS A 61 38.97 -24.33 -1.52
C CYS A 61 39.37 -22.88 -1.21
N GLN A 62 38.53 -21.95 -1.66
CA GLN A 62 38.74 -20.53 -1.48
C GLN A 62 37.56 -19.90 -0.75
N ARG A 63 37.86 -18.94 0.10
CA ARG A 63 36.86 -18.12 0.78
C ARG A 63 36.57 -16.87 -0.06
N TRP A 64 35.30 -16.66 -0.43
CA TRP A 64 34.88 -15.52 -1.26
C TRP A 64 34.09 -14.51 -0.44
N GLY A 65 34.78 -13.78 0.44
CA GLY A 65 34.20 -12.73 1.30
C GLY A 65 34.77 -12.72 2.72
N ASP A 66 34.30 -11.78 3.53
CA ASP A 66 34.87 -11.45 4.84
C ASP A 66 33.86 -11.61 5.97
N THR A 67 34.37 -11.84 7.19
CA THR A 67 33.54 -11.89 8.40
C THR A 67 33.55 -10.48 8.97
N VAL A 68 32.38 -9.87 9.05
CA VAL A 68 32.21 -8.52 9.59
C VAL A 68 31.49 -8.64 10.93
N SER A 69 32.06 -8.02 11.97
CA SER A 69 31.44 -7.95 13.29
C SER A 69 30.53 -6.72 13.36
N THR A 70 29.23 -6.93 13.54
CA THR A 70 28.24 -5.86 13.64
C THR A 70 27.67 -5.77 15.06
N PRO A 71 27.58 -4.56 15.66
CA PRO A 71 26.96 -4.39 16.95
C PRO A 71 25.45 -4.61 16.85
N THR A 72 24.92 -5.50 17.70
CA THR A 72 23.47 -5.69 17.81
C THR A 72 22.83 -4.55 18.61
N LYS A 73 21.50 -4.39 18.50
CA LYS A 73 20.73 -3.41 19.30
C LYS A 73 20.90 -3.55 20.82
N ARG A 74 21.50 -4.64 21.29
CA ARG A 74 21.80 -4.95 22.70
C ARG A 74 23.31 -4.85 23.04
N GLY A 75 24.15 -4.34 22.15
CA GLY A 75 25.58 -4.14 22.37
C GLY A 75 26.47 -5.37 22.15
N ALA A 76 25.91 -6.58 21.98
CA ALA A 76 26.70 -7.77 21.63
C ALA A 76 27.18 -7.70 20.17
N LEU A 77 28.43 -8.09 19.91
CA LEU A 77 28.98 -8.22 18.56
C LEU A 77 28.45 -9.50 17.91
N ARG A 78 27.82 -9.37 16.74
CA ARG A 78 27.42 -10.48 15.90
C ARG A 78 28.35 -10.57 14.71
N GLU A 79 29.05 -11.68 14.59
CA GLU A 79 29.83 -11.99 13.40
C GLU A 79 28.91 -12.46 12.27
N GLU A 80 28.99 -11.78 11.13
CA GLU A 80 28.27 -12.16 9.92
C GLU A 80 29.23 -12.27 8.75
N PHE A 81 29.14 -13.36 7.99
CA PHE A 81 29.90 -13.51 6.75
C PHE A 81 29.23 -12.76 5.60
N VAL A 82 29.96 -11.84 4.99
CA VAL A 82 29.53 -11.02 3.85
C VAL A 82 30.29 -11.51 2.61
N PRO A 83 29.60 -12.15 1.64
CA PRO A 83 30.25 -12.59 0.40
C PRO A 83 30.80 -11.40 -0.40
N ASP A 84 31.90 -11.63 -1.12
CA ASP A 84 32.31 -10.73 -2.19
C ASP A 84 31.29 -10.84 -3.34
N PHE A 85 30.32 -9.92 -3.37
CA PHE A 85 29.24 -9.94 -4.36
C PHE A 85 29.73 -9.72 -5.79
N ARG A 86 30.92 -9.14 -6.01
CA ARG A 86 31.48 -8.99 -7.35
C ARG A 86 31.99 -10.34 -7.82
N ARG A 87 32.84 -11.01 -7.04
CA ARG A 87 33.37 -12.33 -7.35
C ARG A 87 32.28 -13.39 -7.46
N SER A 88 31.26 -13.30 -6.61
CA SER A 88 30.09 -14.19 -6.59
C SER A 88 29.30 -14.22 -7.91
N LEU A 89 29.40 -13.20 -8.77
CA LEU A 89 28.78 -13.20 -10.10
C LEU A 89 29.26 -14.37 -10.96
N ALA A 90 30.51 -14.81 -10.77
CA ALA A 90 31.10 -15.93 -11.50
C ALA A 90 30.37 -17.26 -11.28
N THR A 91 29.62 -17.43 -10.17
CA THR A 91 28.93 -18.70 -9.90
C THR A 91 27.49 -18.71 -10.40
N ALA A 92 26.84 -17.55 -10.58
CA ALA A 92 25.41 -17.46 -10.84
C ALA A 92 24.57 -18.40 -9.93
N ALA A 93 24.99 -18.57 -8.67
CA ALA A 93 24.54 -19.68 -7.82
C ALA A 93 23.01 -19.70 -7.67
N LYS A 94 22.42 -20.87 -7.91
CA LYS A 94 20.97 -21.12 -7.85
C LYS A 94 20.64 -22.02 -6.65
N MET A 95 19.86 -21.51 -5.71
CA MET A 95 19.28 -22.34 -4.63
C MET A 95 17.91 -22.89 -5.05
N VAL A 96 17.63 -24.12 -4.65
CA VAL A 96 16.27 -24.68 -4.71
C VAL A 96 15.47 -24.09 -3.54
N THR A 97 14.51 -23.22 -3.84
CA THR A 97 13.65 -22.59 -2.84
C THR A 97 12.24 -23.20 -2.86
N GLY A 98 11.80 -23.73 -1.72
CA GLY A 98 10.43 -24.19 -1.49
C GLY A 98 10.33 -25.70 -1.22
N GLY A 99 10.07 -26.07 0.04
CA GLY A 99 9.55 -27.36 0.54
C GLY A 99 10.19 -28.71 0.17
N GLY A 100 10.80 -28.84 -1.01
CA GLY A 100 11.36 -30.06 -1.56
C GLY A 100 12.82 -30.27 -1.17
N ASN A 101 13.39 -31.39 -1.65
CA ASN A 101 14.77 -31.76 -1.37
C ASN A 101 15.75 -30.76 -2.02
N PRO A 102 16.51 -29.96 -1.24
CA PRO A 102 17.41 -28.94 -1.78
C PRO A 102 18.62 -29.51 -2.51
N ARG A 103 18.88 -30.83 -2.38
CA ARG A 103 19.99 -31.55 -3.01
C ARG A 103 19.61 -32.14 -4.38
N ALA A 104 18.33 -32.14 -4.73
CA ALA A 104 17.86 -32.65 -6.01
C ALA A 104 18.24 -31.70 -7.17
N VAL A 105 18.48 -32.26 -8.35
CA VAL A 105 18.71 -31.48 -9.57
C VAL A 105 17.36 -30.96 -10.06
N VAL A 106 17.11 -29.65 -9.93
CA VAL A 106 15.82 -29.02 -10.28
C VAL A 106 16.00 -27.95 -11.36
N GLY A 107 15.45 -28.23 -12.54
CA GLY A 107 15.56 -27.39 -13.73
C GLY A 107 16.99 -27.32 -14.28
N LYS A 108 17.23 -26.39 -15.19
CA LYS A 108 18.56 -26.17 -15.80
C LYS A 108 19.45 -25.23 -14.96
N TRP A 109 20.76 -25.39 -15.07
CA TRP A 109 21.80 -24.55 -14.48
C TRP A 109 22.46 -23.68 -15.56
N PRO A 110 22.76 -22.40 -15.27
CA PRO A 110 23.29 -21.48 -16.27
C PRO A 110 24.78 -21.70 -16.51
N VAL A 111 25.50 -22.03 -15.45
CA VAL A 111 26.93 -22.34 -15.46
C VAL A 111 27.17 -23.53 -14.51
N PRO A 112 28.25 -24.28 -14.69
CA PRO A 112 28.57 -25.45 -13.87
C PRO A 112 29.13 -25.05 -12.49
N ALA A 113 28.29 -24.39 -11.72
CA ALA A 113 28.54 -23.96 -10.35
C ALA A 113 27.45 -24.53 -9.44
N TYR A 114 27.83 -25.47 -8.57
CA TYR A 114 26.88 -26.31 -7.85
C TYR A 114 27.02 -26.17 -6.34
N LEU A 115 25.88 -26.02 -5.66
CA LEU A 115 25.84 -25.96 -4.21
C LEU A 115 26.01 -27.36 -3.60
N MET A 116 26.87 -27.46 -2.59
CA MET A 116 27.07 -28.64 -1.77
C MET A 116 26.54 -28.36 -0.37
N TYR A 117 25.60 -29.19 0.09
CA TYR A 117 25.11 -29.18 1.47
C TYR A 117 25.92 -30.15 2.34
N ALA A 118 25.80 -30.08 3.66
CA ALA A 118 26.50 -30.96 4.61
C ALA A 118 26.52 -32.44 4.21
N LYS A 119 25.35 -32.99 3.83
CA LYS A 119 25.24 -34.39 3.39
C LYS A 119 25.94 -34.66 2.05
N ASP A 120 25.99 -33.69 1.13
CA ASP A 120 26.77 -33.82 -0.11
C ASP A 120 28.27 -33.82 0.21
N ILE A 121 28.73 -32.91 1.07
CA ILE A 121 30.12 -32.83 1.52
C ILE A 121 30.56 -34.13 2.17
N TYR A 122 29.76 -34.67 3.09
CA TYR A 122 30.01 -35.97 3.71
C TYR A 122 30.07 -37.10 2.66
N SER A 123 29.08 -37.20 1.77
CA SER A 123 29.06 -38.27 0.76
C SER A 123 30.21 -38.18 -0.26
N ILE A 124 30.62 -36.96 -0.64
CA ILE A 124 31.77 -36.72 -1.52
C ILE A 124 33.08 -37.13 -0.83
N ARG A 125 33.21 -36.82 0.47
CA ARG A 125 34.40 -37.19 1.27
C ARG A 125 34.59 -38.70 1.35
N GLU A 126 33.50 -39.44 1.54
CA GLU A 126 33.50 -40.89 1.68
C GLU A 126 33.61 -41.64 0.33
N SER A 127 33.11 -41.07 -0.77
CA SER A 127 32.99 -41.79 -2.04
C SER A 127 33.25 -40.92 -3.26
N GLU A 128 34.34 -41.24 -3.98
CA GLU A 128 34.65 -40.64 -5.29
C GLU A 128 33.58 -40.94 -6.35
N ALA A 129 32.97 -42.13 -6.30
CA ALA A 129 31.85 -42.48 -7.17
C ALA A 129 30.63 -41.58 -6.92
N TYR A 130 30.41 -41.15 -5.66
CA TYR A 130 29.38 -40.18 -5.35
C TYR A 130 29.72 -38.79 -5.93
N ALA A 131 31.00 -38.37 -5.87
CA ALA A 131 31.44 -37.13 -6.49
C ALA A 131 31.26 -37.13 -8.02
N GLU A 132 31.58 -38.24 -8.70
CA GLU A 132 31.37 -38.41 -10.14
C GLU A 132 29.88 -38.29 -10.47
N LYS A 133 29.02 -39.01 -9.74
CA LYS A 133 27.56 -38.92 -9.91
C LYS A 133 27.03 -37.51 -9.63
N PHE A 134 27.49 -36.87 -8.55
CA PHE A 134 27.08 -35.52 -8.16
C PHE A 134 27.35 -34.51 -9.28
N LEU A 135 28.54 -34.56 -9.89
CA LEU A 135 28.92 -33.68 -10.99
C LEU A 135 28.21 -34.06 -12.30
N ALA A 136 28.15 -35.34 -12.65
CA ALA A 136 27.54 -35.82 -13.89
C ALA A 136 26.04 -35.47 -13.97
N ASP A 137 25.27 -35.75 -12.91
CA ASP A 137 23.83 -35.47 -12.85
C ASP A 137 23.54 -33.97 -13.03
N ARG A 138 24.43 -33.11 -12.49
CA ARG A 138 24.29 -31.65 -12.57
C ARG A 138 24.78 -31.07 -13.89
N LEU A 139 25.88 -31.60 -14.44
CA LEU A 139 26.39 -31.22 -15.76
C LEU A 139 25.38 -31.53 -16.87
N ALA A 140 24.70 -32.68 -16.81
CA ALA A 140 23.60 -33.01 -17.73
C ALA A 140 22.43 -32.00 -17.66
N ALA A 141 22.30 -31.32 -16.52
CA ALA A 141 21.32 -30.26 -16.30
C ALA A 141 21.89 -28.85 -16.51
N THR A 142 23.12 -28.67 -16.99
CA THR A 142 23.72 -27.35 -17.28
C THR A 142 23.56 -27.00 -18.76
N LEU A 143 23.27 -25.74 -19.08
CA LEU A 143 23.14 -25.29 -20.47
C LEU A 143 24.50 -25.26 -21.17
N GLU A 144 24.51 -25.66 -22.44
CA GLU A 144 25.66 -25.50 -23.36
C GLU A 144 26.99 -26.09 -22.84
N VAL A 145 26.94 -27.02 -21.88
CA VAL A 145 28.11 -27.72 -21.35
C VAL A 145 27.99 -29.20 -21.66
N SER A 146 29.00 -29.73 -22.35
CA SER A 146 29.19 -31.17 -22.56
C SER A 146 30.66 -31.49 -22.31
N LEU A 147 30.92 -32.39 -21.36
CA LEU A 147 32.26 -32.86 -21.02
C LEU A 147 32.32 -34.38 -21.20
N PRO A 148 33.40 -34.94 -21.76
CA PRO A 148 33.61 -36.38 -21.79
C PRO A 148 33.62 -36.97 -20.37
N GLN A 149 33.10 -38.18 -20.20
CA GLN A 149 33.01 -38.83 -18.88
C GLN A 149 34.38 -38.94 -18.18
N ALA A 150 35.45 -39.15 -18.94
CA ALA A 150 36.82 -39.19 -18.40
C ALA A 150 37.20 -37.87 -17.69
N VAL A 151 36.83 -36.72 -18.27
CA VAL A 151 37.10 -35.39 -17.69
C VAL A 151 36.25 -35.18 -16.43
N VAL A 152 34.99 -35.61 -16.45
CA VAL A 152 34.09 -35.54 -15.28
C VAL A 152 34.63 -36.38 -14.13
N ARG A 153 35.10 -37.59 -14.41
CA ARG A 153 35.73 -38.46 -13.39
C ARG A 153 36.98 -37.82 -12.80
N GLN A 154 37.84 -37.24 -13.64
CA GLN A 154 39.04 -36.56 -13.17
C GLN A 154 38.68 -35.37 -12.26
N ALA A 155 37.70 -34.53 -12.66
CA ALA A 155 37.22 -33.42 -11.85
C ALA A 155 36.60 -33.88 -10.52
N ALA A 156 35.90 -35.01 -10.52
CA ALA A 156 35.31 -35.61 -9.32
C ALA A 156 36.38 -36.14 -8.34
N GLN A 157 37.42 -36.79 -8.85
CA GLN A 157 38.56 -37.24 -8.04
C GLN A 157 39.23 -36.04 -7.37
N THR A 158 39.55 -35.00 -8.15
CA THR A 158 40.15 -33.77 -7.63
C THR A 158 39.25 -33.08 -6.59
N LEU A 159 37.95 -33.00 -6.82
CA LEU A 159 36.99 -32.45 -5.85
C LEU A 159 36.98 -33.27 -4.55
N SER A 160 36.94 -34.60 -4.64
CA SER A 160 36.93 -35.50 -3.48
C SER A 160 38.19 -35.34 -2.63
N GLU A 161 39.36 -35.27 -3.25
CA GLU A 161 40.65 -35.03 -2.58
C GLU A 161 40.64 -33.69 -1.82
N GLU A 162 40.17 -32.62 -2.45
CA GLU A 162 40.10 -31.30 -1.80
C GLU A 162 39.07 -31.25 -0.67
N VAL A 163 37.91 -31.88 -0.84
CA VAL A 163 36.88 -31.94 0.21
C VAL A 163 37.33 -32.76 1.42
N ARG A 164 38.21 -33.76 1.24
CA ARG A 164 38.80 -34.55 2.34
C ARG A 164 39.70 -33.73 3.25
N ILE A 165 40.45 -32.78 2.71
CA ILE A 165 41.46 -32.01 3.47
C ILE A 165 40.93 -30.72 4.10
N VAL A 166 39.78 -30.21 3.64
CA VAL A 166 39.19 -28.97 4.15
C VAL A 166 38.44 -29.20 5.46
N ASP A 167 38.74 -28.38 6.46
CA ASP A 167 37.93 -28.27 7.66
C ASP A 167 36.74 -27.32 7.42
N PHE A 168 35.53 -27.87 7.47
CA PHE A 168 34.29 -27.11 7.28
C PHE A 168 33.68 -26.62 8.60
N GLY A 169 34.30 -26.93 9.75
CA GLY A 169 33.77 -26.61 11.07
C GLY A 169 32.53 -27.43 11.44
N SER A 170 31.62 -26.81 12.20
CA SER A 170 30.44 -27.47 12.75
C SER A 170 29.46 -27.96 11.68
N GLU A 171 28.74 -29.06 11.94
CA GLU A 171 27.85 -29.72 10.97
C GLU A 171 26.78 -28.78 10.38
N GLY A 172 26.28 -27.83 11.18
CA GLY A 172 25.29 -26.82 10.75
C GLY A 172 25.84 -25.78 9.77
N ASP A 173 27.16 -25.56 9.77
CA ASP A 173 27.86 -24.58 8.94
C ASP A 173 28.40 -25.16 7.64
N GLN A 174 28.38 -26.49 7.48
CA GLN A 174 28.92 -27.17 6.30
C GLN A 174 28.11 -26.84 5.04
N ALA A 175 28.69 -26.01 4.20
CA ALA A 175 28.16 -25.59 2.92
C ALA A 175 29.31 -25.17 2.01
N GLY A 176 29.18 -25.42 0.70
CA GLY A 176 30.18 -24.99 -0.28
C GLY A 176 29.65 -24.89 -1.69
N ILE A 177 30.48 -24.34 -2.58
CA ILE A 177 30.21 -24.26 -4.02
C ILE A 177 31.35 -25.00 -4.72
N VAL A 178 31.03 -25.89 -5.67
CA VAL A 178 32.00 -26.35 -6.67
C VAL A 178 31.76 -25.62 -7.97
N LEU A 179 32.79 -24.95 -8.48
CA LEU A 179 32.79 -24.24 -9.76
C LEU A 179 33.74 -24.94 -10.72
N LEU A 180 33.20 -25.48 -11.82
CA LEU A 180 33.99 -25.97 -12.94
C LEU A 180 34.16 -24.84 -13.95
N ALA A 181 35.27 -24.11 -13.90
CA ALA A 181 35.52 -23.01 -14.81
C ALA A 181 36.04 -23.54 -16.15
N LEU A 182 35.13 -23.84 -17.10
CA LEU A 182 35.50 -24.15 -18.49
C LEU A 182 36.01 -22.87 -19.17
N ALA A 183 37.32 -22.66 -19.11
CA ALA A 183 37.99 -21.48 -19.64
C ALA A 183 38.26 -21.66 -21.13
N ASP A 184 37.42 -21.05 -21.96
CA ASP A 184 37.53 -21.07 -23.42
C ASP A 184 37.54 -19.63 -23.98
N SER A 185 37.48 -19.48 -25.31
CA SER A 185 37.47 -18.17 -25.96
C SER A 185 36.09 -17.50 -26.04
N LYS A 186 34.97 -18.23 -25.84
CA LYS A 186 33.61 -17.74 -26.16
C LYS A 186 32.55 -17.95 -25.06
N GLY A 187 32.76 -18.89 -24.15
CA GLY A 187 31.86 -19.25 -23.06
C GLY A 187 31.97 -18.33 -21.83
N PRO A 188 31.39 -18.75 -20.70
CA PRO A 188 31.25 -17.89 -19.52
C PRO A 188 32.57 -17.62 -18.77
N TYR A 189 33.60 -18.42 -19.00
CA TYR A 189 34.90 -18.29 -18.35
C TYR A 189 36.03 -18.21 -19.37
N GLY A 190 37.12 -17.54 -18.98
CA GLY A 190 38.31 -17.44 -19.81
C GLY A 190 39.54 -17.05 -19.01
N HIS A 191 40.61 -16.73 -19.72
CA HIS A 191 41.84 -16.20 -19.17
C HIS A 191 42.05 -14.75 -19.61
N ALA A 192 42.59 -13.93 -18.71
CA ALA A 192 43.01 -12.57 -19.01
C ALA A 192 44.39 -12.30 -18.41
N THR A 193 45.15 -11.37 -19.00
CA THR A 193 46.44 -10.95 -18.46
C THR A 193 46.23 -10.18 -17.16
N ASP A 194 47.10 -10.40 -16.18
CA ASP A 194 47.01 -9.69 -14.91
C ASP A 194 47.09 -8.16 -15.12
N GLY A 195 46.19 -7.41 -14.50
CA GLY A 195 46.06 -5.95 -14.67
C GLY A 195 45.22 -5.44 -15.86
N SER A 196 44.74 -6.30 -16.77
CA SER A 196 43.81 -5.84 -17.82
C SER A 196 42.43 -5.52 -17.22
N SER A 197 41.97 -4.27 -17.31
CA SER A 197 40.63 -3.90 -16.86
C SER A 197 39.63 -3.98 -18.02
N ASN A 198 38.62 -4.83 -17.87
CA ASN A 198 37.47 -4.90 -18.75
C ASN A 198 36.22 -4.90 -17.87
N SER A 199 35.28 -3.99 -18.15
CA SER A 199 34.06 -3.82 -17.35
C SER A 199 33.14 -5.04 -17.39
N ASP A 200 33.22 -5.86 -18.44
CA ASP A 200 32.46 -7.11 -18.58
C ASP A 200 33.11 -8.32 -17.87
N GLN A 201 34.32 -8.16 -17.33
CA GLN A 201 35.07 -9.26 -16.73
C GLN A 201 35.18 -9.12 -15.22
N VAL A 202 34.96 -10.23 -14.52
CA VAL A 202 35.24 -10.36 -13.10
C VAL A 202 36.37 -11.36 -12.91
N VAL A 203 37.49 -10.88 -12.36
CA VAL A 203 38.59 -11.75 -11.93
C VAL A 203 38.16 -12.51 -10.68
N PHE A 204 38.32 -13.83 -10.70
CA PHE A 204 37.99 -14.68 -9.54
C PHE A 204 39.13 -15.60 -9.12
N GLY A 205 40.36 -15.39 -9.59
CA GLY A 205 41.57 -16.04 -9.08
C GLY A 205 42.71 -16.06 -10.10
N SER A 206 43.94 -16.30 -9.65
CA SER A 206 45.10 -16.49 -10.54
C SER A 206 45.07 -17.88 -11.19
N SER A 207 45.43 -17.97 -12.46
CA SER A 207 45.44 -19.22 -13.24
C SER A 207 46.62 -20.11 -12.82
N LYS A 208 46.36 -21.39 -12.49
CA LYS A 208 47.41 -22.40 -12.28
C LYS A 208 47.80 -23.10 -13.58
N LEU A 209 46.93 -23.06 -14.59
CA LEU A 209 47.19 -23.61 -15.93
C LEU A 209 48.13 -22.71 -16.75
N TYR A 210 48.01 -21.39 -16.57
CA TYR A 210 48.77 -20.39 -17.32
C TYR A 210 49.36 -19.36 -16.34
N PRO A 211 50.64 -19.50 -15.95
CA PRO A 211 51.32 -18.52 -15.11
C PRO A 211 51.23 -17.11 -15.72
N ASN A 212 51.03 -16.09 -14.88
CA ASN A 212 50.80 -14.67 -15.25
C ASN A 212 49.44 -14.32 -15.88
N GLN A 213 48.49 -15.27 -15.89
CA GLN A 213 47.11 -15.00 -16.27
C GLN A 213 46.16 -15.19 -15.08
N CYS A 214 45.02 -14.52 -15.13
CA CYS A 214 43.93 -14.69 -14.18
C CYS A 214 42.75 -15.41 -14.82
N LEU A 215 41.99 -16.13 -14.00
CA LEU A 215 40.68 -16.64 -14.36
C LEU A 215 39.67 -15.50 -14.31
N VAL A 216 38.94 -15.32 -15.41
CA VAL A 216 37.91 -14.29 -15.56
C VAL A 216 36.56 -14.89 -15.91
N ALA A 217 35.51 -14.34 -15.34
CA ALA A 217 34.13 -14.61 -15.69
C ALA A 217 33.61 -13.49 -16.60
N ARG A 218 33.05 -13.84 -17.76
CA ARG A 218 32.43 -12.92 -18.72
C ARG A 218 30.97 -12.69 -18.30
N ILE A 219 30.69 -11.56 -17.67
CA ILE A 219 29.41 -11.33 -16.97
C ILE A 219 28.24 -11.25 -17.96
N SER A 220 28.41 -10.65 -19.14
CA SER A 220 27.38 -10.63 -20.19
C SER A 220 26.97 -12.03 -20.64
N GLU A 221 27.94 -12.95 -20.76
CA GLU A 221 27.68 -14.32 -21.19
C GLU A 221 26.97 -15.13 -20.10
N ILE A 222 27.41 -14.99 -18.85
CA ILE A 222 26.71 -15.58 -17.70
C ILE A 222 25.28 -15.04 -17.60
N ALA A 223 25.07 -13.74 -17.81
CA ALA A 223 23.73 -13.13 -17.80
C ALA A 223 22.82 -13.71 -18.89
N ARG A 224 23.35 -13.93 -20.11
CA ARG A 224 22.62 -14.61 -21.20
C ARG A 224 22.20 -16.02 -20.79
N LEU A 225 23.14 -16.83 -20.29
CA LEU A 225 22.87 -18.20 -19.86
C LEU A 225 21.86 -18.26 -18.71
N VAL A 226 21.91 -17.30 -17.78
CA VAL A 226 20.89 -17.13 -16.73
C VAL A 226 19.51 -16.90 -17.35
N ALA A 227 19.38 -15.99 -18.32
CA ALA A 227 18.10 -15.76 -19.00
C ALA A 227 17.60 -17.02 -19.73
N ASP A 228 18.49 -17.76 -20.40
CA ASP A 228 18.12 -18.97 -21.15
C ASP A 228 17.66 -20.11 -20.25
N THR A 229 18.27 -20.28 -19.07
CA THR A 229 17.78 -21.28 -18.10
C THR A 229 16.36 -21.00 -17.65
N LYS A 230 16.00 -19.72 -17.56
CA LYS A 230 14.67 -19.31 -17.14
C LYS A 230 13.63 -19.55 -18.22
N VAL A 231 13.98 -19.32 -19.49
CA VAL A 231 13.13 -19.69 -20.64
C VAL A 231 12.89 -21.21 -20.62
N SER A 232 13.94 -22.01 -20.43
CA SER A 232 13.82 -23.48 -20.35
C SER A 232 12.94 -23.93 -19.18
N GLU A 233 13.06 -23.28 -18.01
CA GLU A 233 12.22 -23.54 -16.84
C GLU A 233 10.75 -23.23 -17.13
N ALA A 234 10.46 -22.15 -17.85
CA ALA A 234 9.11 -21.81 -18.28
C ALA A 234 8.54 -22.80 -19.31
N ALA A 235 9.33 -23.18 -20.31
CA ALA A 235 8.94 -24.19 -21.31
C ALA A 235 8.55 -25.54 -20.68
N SER A 236 9.17 -25.92 -19.56
CA SER A 236 8.79 -27.14 -18.83
C SER A 236 7.39 -27.09 -18.19
N LYS A 237 6.79 -25.90 -18.10
CA LYS A 237 5.43 -25.65 -17.59
C LYS A 237 4.42 -25.33 -18.70
N GLY A 238 4.79 -25.65 -19.93
CA GLY A 238 4.00 -25.39 -21.12
C GLY A 238 4.87 -24.82 -22.24
N SER A 239 4.69 -25.37 -23.44
CA SER A 239 5.33 -24.84 -24.65
C SER A 239 4.51 -25.15 -25.90
N SER A 240 4.71 -24.36 -26.95
CA SER A 240 4.19 -24.61 -28.29
C SER A 240 5.30 -24.38 -29.31
N SER A 241 5.44 -25.27 -30.29
CA SER A 241 6.42 -25.11 -31.38
C SER A 241 6.12 -23.89 -32.26
N GLU A 242 4.84 -23.55 -32.40
CA GLU A 242 4.39 -22.40 -33.17
C GLU A 242 3.09 -21.82 -32.59
N GLY A 243 2.98 -20.50 -32.56
CA GLY A 243 1.77 -19.79 -32.15
C GLY A 243 1.99 -18.28 -32.07
N PRO A 244 0.91 -17.48 -32.00
CA PRO A 244 1.04 -16.03 -31.81
C PRO A 244 1.46 -15.72 -30.36
N CYS A 245 2.58 -15.03 -30.20
CA CYS A 245 3.05 -14.58 -28.89
C CYS A 245 2.07 -13.58 -28.25
N GLY A 246 1.60 -13.85 -27.03
CA GLY A 246 0.67 -12.98 -26.30
C GLY A 246 1.24 -11.61 -25.92
N GLY A 247 2.55 -11.39 -26.04
CA GLY A 247 3.20 -10.11 -25.72
C GLY A 247 3.63 -9.26 -26.94
N CYS A 248 3.75 -9.84 -28.14
CA CYS A 248 4.13 -9.09 -29.34
C CYS A 248 3.40 -9.49 -30.62
N GLY A 249 2.55 -10.51 -30.59
CA GLY A 249 1.80 -11.01 -31.74
C GLY A 249 2.61 -11.82 -32.75
N ARG A 250 3.95 -11.81 -32.70
CA ARG A 250 4.80 -12.58 -33.62
C ARG A 250 4.53 -14.08 -33.50
N ARG A 251 4.46 -14.78 -34.64
CA ARG A 251 4.35 -16.24 -34.68
C ARG A 251 5.74 -16.86 -34.55
N CYS A 252 5.93 -17.68 -33.53
CA CYS A 252 7.21 -18.33 -33.22
C CYS A 252 6.99 -19.44 -32.17
N ALA A 253 8.06 -20.11 -31.76
CA ALA A 253 8.03 -20.99 -30.59
C ALA A 253 7.69 -20.18 -29.33
N LEU A 254 6.82 -20.75 -28.50
CA LEU A 254 6.28 -20.12 -27.31
C LEU A 254 6.58 -20.95 -26.08
N SER A 255 6.90 -20.26 -24.99
CA SER A 255 7.00 -20.82 -23.65
C SER A 255 5.86 -20.29 -22.77
N SER A 256 5.52 -21.04 -21.73
CA SER A 256 4.57 -20.62 -20.70
C SER A 256 5.00 -19.30 -20.03
N PRO A 257 4.05 -18.50 -19.50
CA PRO A 257 4.35 -17.26 -18.80
C PRO A 257 4.82 -17.51 -17.35
N TYR A 258 5.04 -18.78 -16.96
CA TYR A 258 5.51 -19.15 -15.63
C TYR A 258 6.81 -18.43 -15.26
N SER A 259 6.79 -17.67 -14.17
CA SER A 259 7.96 -16.95 -13.67
C SER A 259 7.97 -16.92 -12.15
N LYS A 260 9.08 -17.35 -11.54
CA LYS A 260 9.27 -17.27 -10.08
C LYS A 260 9.34 -15.83 -9.57
N SER A 261 9.74 -14.88 -10.42
CA SER A 261 9.74 -13.45 -10.10
C SER A 261 8.32 -12.87 -10.05
N TRP A 262 7.34 -13.58 -10.62
CA TRP A 262 5.91 -13.23 -10.57
C TRP A 262 5.09 -14.36 -9.93
N PRO A 263 5.07 -14.45 -8.59
CA PRO A 263 4.45 -15.57 -7.88
C PRO A 263 2.93 -15.67 -8.06
N TRP A 264 2.31 -14.67 -8.69
CA TRP A 264 0.91 -14.65 -9.08
C TRP A 264 0.57 -15.68 -10.15
N LEU A 265 1.56 -16.33 -10.76
CA LEU A 265 1.37 -17.43 -11.71
C LEU A 265 2.11 -18.68 -11.24
N SER A 266 2.21 -18.90 -9.92
CA SER A 266 2.82 -20.12 -9.40
C SER A 266 1.93 -21.32 -9.66
N TYR A 267 2.53 -22.46 -10.03
CA TYR A 267 1.83 -23.75 -10.12
C TYR A 267 1.36 -24.27 -8.75
N THR A 268 1.94 -23.75 -7.65
CA THR A 268 1.49 -24.06 -6.28
C THR A 268 0.28 -23.25 -5.84
N TRP A 269 -0.12 -22.26 -6.64
CA TRP A 269 -1.32 -21.48 -6.40
C TRP A 269 -2.49 -22.17 -7.08
N ASN A 270 -3.61 -22.32 -6.38
CA ASN A 270 -4.87 -22.75 -6.99
C ASN A 270 -5.42 -21.60 -7.85
N CYS A 271 -4.75 -21.32 -8.96
CA CYS A 271 -5.18 -20.33 -9.93
C CYS A 271 -6.57 -20.74 -10.46
N PRO A 272 -7.57 -19.84 -10.52
CA PRO A 272 -8.85 -20.14 -11.15
C PRO A 272 -8.64 -20.23 -12.67
N LEU A 273 -8.13 -21.37 -13.12
CA LEU A 273 -7.99 -21.70 -14.54
C LEU A 273 -9.36 -22.12 -15.10
N PRO A 274 -9.59 -21.97 -16.42
CA PRO A 274 -10.79 -22.48 -17.05
C PRO A 274 -11.01 -23.96 -16.72
N ALA A 275 -12.26 -24.34 -16.43
CA ALA A 275 -12.62 -25.70 -16.02
C ALA A 275 -12.08 -26.78 -16.98
N SER A 276 -12.06 -26.47 -18.28
CA SER A 276 -11.54 -27.32 -19.35
C SER A 276 -10.05 -27.66 -19.23
N ILE A 277 -9.26 -26.82 -18.54
CA ILE A 277 -7.83 -26.99 -18.34
C ILE A 277 -7.56 -27.52 -16.92
N SER A 278 -8.31 -27.06 -15.93
CA SER A 278 -8.16 -27.53 -14.54
C SER A 278 -8.61 -28.97 -14.33
N SER A 279 -9.42 -29.54 -15.23
CA SER A 279 -9.89 -30.94 -15.17
C SER A 279 -8.92 -31.96 -15.79
N GLU A 280 -7.87 -31.50 -16.48
CA GLU A 280 -6.87 -32.40 -17.07
C GLU A 280 -6.00 -33.05 -15.98
N LYS A 281 -5.67 -34.34 -16.15
CA LYS A 281 -4.77 -35.04 -15.20
C LYS A 281 -3.33 -34.55 -15.41
N GLY A 282 -2.80 -33.73 -14.48
CA GLY A 282 -1.40 -33.29 -14.46
C GLY A 282 -1.24 -31.82 -14.12
N ASP A 283 -0.02 -31.29 -14.27
CA ASP A 283 0.23 -29.85 -14.20
C ASP A 283 -0.42 -29.17 -15.42
N PRO A 284 -1.21 -28.08 -15.25
CA PRO A 284 -1.87 -27.41 -16.36
C PRO A 284 -0.87 -26.72 -17.30
N ASP A 285 -1.10 -26.81 -18.62
CA ASP A 285 -0.32 -26.08 -19.62
C ASP A 285 -0.70 -24.59 -19.60
N LEU A 286 0.15 -23.78 -18.94
CA LEU A 286 -0.09 -22.34 -18.78
C LEU A 286 0.05 -21.55 -20.09
N THR A 287 0.68 -22.13 -21.12
CA THR A 287 0.76 -21.54 -22.48
C THR A 287 -0.64 -21.42 -23.07
N ARG A 288 -1.45 -22.47 -22.90
CA ARG A 288 -2.84 -22.54 -23.36
C ARG A 288 -3.78 -21.83 -22.40
N ALA A 289 -3.53 -21.96 -21.10
CA ALA A 289 -4.43 -21.43 -20.07
C ALA A 289 -4.40 -19.91 -19.93
N ILE A 290 -3.24 -19.31 -20.19
CA ILE A 290 -3.00 -17.88 -19.96
C ILE A 290 -2.54 -17.19 -21.25
N ALA A 291 -1.30 -17.47 -21.68
CA ALA A 291 -0.71 -16.93 -22.91
C ALA A 291 0.68 -17.54 -23.14
N GLY A 292 0.97 -17.97 -24.37
CA GLY A 292 2.34 -18.31 -24.76
C GLY A 292 3.18 -17.08 -25.12
N LEU A 293 4.44 -17.06 -24.71
CA LEU A 293 5.37 -15.96 -24.92
C LEU A 293 6.61 -16.42 -25.69
N CYS A 294 7.04 -15.63 -26.68
CA CYS A 294 8.36 -15.76 -27.28
C CYS A 294 9.46 -15.38 -26.28
N ASP A 295 10.68 -15.85 -26.50
CA ASP A 295 11.82 -15.66 -25.59
C ASP A 295 12.05 -14.19 -25.21
N ASP A 296 11.99 -13.26 -26.19
CA ASP A 296 12.15 -11.82 -25.93
C ASP A 296 11.07 -11.26 -25.00
N CYS A 297 9.81 -11.66 -25.22
CA CYS A 297 8.69 -11.25 -24.37
C CYS A 297 8.78 -11.91 -23.00
N PHE A 298 9.19 -13.17 -22.92
CA PHE A 298 9.38 -13.84 -21.65
C PHE A 298 10.49 -13.17 -20.82
N ARG A 299 11.65 -12.90 -21.41
CA ARG A 299 12.74 -12.15 -20.75
C ARG A 299 12.26 -10.78 -20.26
N SER A 300 11.49 -10.07 -21.09
CA SER A 300 10.86 -8.81 -20.70
C SER A 300 9.89 -8.98 -19.52
N LEU A 301 9.04 -10.01 -19.52
CA LEU A 301 8.14 -10.32 -18.39
C LEU A 301 8.94 -10.56 -17.11
N GLN A 302 10.05 -11.30 -17.16
CA GLN A 302 10.87 -11.57 -15.98
C GLN A 302 11.48 -10.31 -15.38
N THR A 303 12.06 -9.45 -16.23
CA THR A 303 12.62 -8.17 -15.79
C THR A 303 11.52 -7.26 -15.24
N GLY A 304 10.39 -7.13 -15.92
CA GLY A 304 9.25 -6.33 -15.45
C GLY A 304 8.70 -6.82 -14.11
N ALA A 305 8.51 -8.14 -13.96
CA ALA A 305 8.08 -8.75 -12.71
C ALA A 305 9.06 -8.49 -11.56
N ALA A 306 10.37 -8.63 -11.81
CA ALA A 306 11.40 -8.36 -10.80
C ALA A 306 11.41 -6.88 -10.36
N ILE A 307 11.18 -5.95 -11.31
CA ILE A 307 11.03 -4.51 -11.01
C ILE A 307 9.81 -4.28 -10.13
N VAL A 308 8.64 -4.77 -10.53
CA VAL A 308 7.39 -4.57 -9.78
C VAL A 308 7.45 -5.21 -8.39
N GLN A 309 8.07 -6.39 -8.25
CA GLN A 309 8.27 -7.03 -6.96
C GLN A 309 9.09 -6.16 -5.99
N ARG A 310 10.05 -5.37 -6.50
CA ARG A 310 10.82 -4.42 -5.70
C ARG A 310 10.02 -3.16 -5.32
N LEU A 311 8.96 -2.86 -6.06
CA LEU A 311 8.00 -1.78 -5.76
C LEU A 311 6.91 -2.20 -4.76
N GLU A 312 6.82 -3.49 -4.40
CA GLU A 312 5.90 -3.97 -3.37
C GLU A 312 6.13 -3.28 -2.01
N ARG A 313 5.04 -2.83 -1.37
CA ARG A 313 5.06 -2.19 -0.06
C ARG A 313 3.89 -2.69 0.79
N PRO A 314 4.10 -3.01 2.07
CA PRO A 314 2.98 -3.30 2.95
C PRO A 314 2.11 -2.05 3.11
N MET A 315 0.79 -2.21 3.07
CA MET A 315 -0.11 -1.15 3.55
C MET A 315 0.14 -0.88 5.02
N TYR A 316 -0.07 0.37 5.45
CA TYR A 316 0.11 0.71 6.85
C TYR A 316 -0.82 -0.09 7.74
N SER A 317 -0.27 -0.73 8.78
CA SER A 317 -1.02 -1.66 9.63
C SER A 317 -2.21 -1.00 10.33
N PHE A 318 -2.08 0.27 10.76
CA PHE A 318 -3.20 1.02 11.36
C PHE A 318 -4.33 1.22 10.34
N LEU A 319 -3.98 1.54 9.09
CA LEU A 319 -4.95 1.80 8.03
C LEU A 319 -5.70 0.53 7.63
N VAL A 320 -5.02 -0.62 7.57
CA VAL A 320 -5.68 -1.91 7.30
C VAL A 320 -6.69 -2.25 8.42
N LYS A 321 -6.35 -2.02 9.69
CA LYS A 321 -7.30 -2.21 10.79
C LYS A 321 -8.54 -1.34 10.62
N ASP A 322 -8.33 -0.10 10.21
CA ASP A 322 -9.40 0.88 10.09
C ASP A 322 -10.33 0.58 8.91
N ILE A 323 -9.77 0.35 7.71
CA ILE A 323 -10.55 0.03 6.50
C ILE A 323 -11.46 -1.18 6.69
N PHE A 324 -11.01 -2.23 7.39
CA PHE A 324 -11.76 -3.46 7.57
C PHE A 324 -12.54 -3.53 8.89
N SER A 325 -12.51 -2.48 9.70
CA SER A 325 -13.41 -2.34 10.84
C SER A 325 -14.78 -1.85 10.35
N SER A 326 -15.88 -2.43 10.83
CA SER A 326 -17.21 -1.86 10.53
C SER A 326 -17.37 -0.55 11.29
N TYR A 327 -17.83 0.49 10.60
CA TYR A 327 -18.12 1.81 11.18
C TYR A 327 -19.60 1.94 11.57
N GLU A 328 -20.39 0.88 11.46
CA GLU A 328 -21.85 0.95 11.45
C GLU A 328 -22.50 1.11 12.85
N SER A 329 -21.78 0.95 13.96
CA SER A 329 -22.35 1.22 15.29
C SER A 329 -21.32 1.59 16.38
N ALA A 330 -21.79 2.27 17.43
CA ALA A 330 -20.98 2.63 18.60
C ALA A 330 -20.40 1.41 19.33
N ALA A 331 -21.15 0.30 19.40
CA ALA A 331 -20.70 -0.96 20.00
C ALA A 331 -19.50 -1.58 19.26
N VAL A 332 -19.40 -1.35 17.94
CA VAL A 332 -18.28 -1.83 17.12
C VAL A 332 -17.05 -0.94 17.29
N GLN A 333 -17.22 0.36 17.55
CA GLN A 333 -16.10 1.26 17.89
C GLN A 333 -15.42 0.85 19.21
N ASP A 334 -16.19 0.40 20.20
CA ASP A 334 -15.64 -0.15 21.46
C ASP A 334 -14.90 -1.48 21.25
N GLN A 335 -15.41 -2.36 20.38
CA GLN A 335 -14.70 -3.60 20.00
C GLN A 335 -13.39 -3.30 19.23
N ARG A 336 -13.34 -2.24 18.43
CA ARG A 336 -12.14 -1.79 17.70
C ARG A 336 -11.01 -1.40 18.65
N ARG A 337 -11.32 -0.78 19.80
CA ARG A 337 -10.34 -0.45 20.85
C ARG A 337 -9.74 -1.72 21.50
N GLN A 338 -10.48 -2.82 21.49
CA GLN A 338 -10.07 -4.09 22.11
C GLN A 338 -9.35 -5.07 21.16
N GLN A 339 -9.51 -4.94 19.84
CA GLN A 339 -8.84 -5.81 18.86
C GLN A 339 -7.34 -5.48 18.70
N ARG A 340 -6.48 -6.31 19.31
CA ARG A 340 -5.02 -6.12 19.31
C ARG A 340 -4.31 -6.43 17.97
N SER A 341 -4.85 -7.24 17.06
CA SER A 341 -4.18 -7.56 15.78
C SER A 341 -5.12 -7.78 14.60
N SER A 342 -4.92 -7.07 13.48
CA SER A 342 -5.41 -7.52 12.18
C SER A 342 -4.53 -8.68 11.72
N THR A 343 -5.11 -9.86 11.51
CA THR A 343 -4.39 -11.04 11.01
C THR A 343 -4.06 -10.96 9.52
N ILE A 344 -4.65 -10.01 8.79
CA ILE A 344 -4.47 -9.87 7.34
C ILE A 344 -3.41 -8.80 7.06
N ARG A 345 -2.32 -9.20 6.39
CA ARG A 345 -1.32 -8.30 5.83
C ARG A 345 -1.64 -8.03 4.37
N ILE A 346 -2.01 -6.80 4.04
CA ILE A 346 -2.22 -6.36 2.66
C ILE A 346 -0.93 -5.70 2.15
N THR A 347 -0.56 -6.05 0.93
CA THR A 347 0.57 -5.48 0.20
C THR A 347 0.01 -4.73 -0.99
N GLY A 348 0.47 -3.50 -1.17
CA GLY A 348 0.23 -2.69 -2.35
C GLY A 348 1.45 -2.68 -3.25
N MET A 349 1.23 -2.48 -4.55
CA MET A 349 2.28 -2.14 -5.51
C MET A 349 1.69 -1.14 -6.49
N MET A 350 2.54 -0.26 -7.00
CA MET A 350 2.18 0.69 -8.06
C MET A 350 3.30 0.70 -9.09
N PHE A 351 2.94 0.68 -10.37
CA PHE A 351 3.87 0.90 -11.47
C PHE A 351 3.25 1.84 -12.50
N VAL A 352 4.11 2.44 -13.32
CA VAL A 352 3.76 3.50 -14.27
C VAL A 352 4.15 3.05 -15.66
N LEU A 353 3.27 3.22 -16.65
CA LEU A 353 3.56 2.93 -18.06
C LEU A 353 3.17 4.12 -18.95
N PRO A 354 3.93 4.40 -20.02
CA PRO A 354 3.48 5.33 -21.05
C PRO A 354 2.25 4.76 -21.76
N ILE A 355 1.32 5.62 -22.16
CA ILE A 355 0.10 5.19 -22.88
C ILE A 355 0.47 4.55 -24.22
N LEU A 356 1.35 5.20 -24.98
CA LEU A 356 1.70 4.82 -26.34
C LEU A 356 3.04 4.10 -26.39
N ASP A 357 3.08 2.92 -27.00
CA ASP A 357 4.34 2.17 -27.18
C ASP A 357 5.33 2.87 -28.10
N ALA A 358 4.84 3.68 -29.05
CA ALA A 358 5.68 4.52 -29.90
C ALA A 358 6.53 5.51 -29.09
N TRP A 359 6.07 5.92 -27.91
CA TRP A 359 6.81 6.77 -26.99
C TRP A 359 8.11 6.11 -26.54
N MET A 360 8.11 4.78 -26.36
CA MET A 360 9.28 3.99 -25.97
C MET A 360 10.27 3.72 -27.12
N ALA A 361 10.01 4.24 -28.32
CA ALA A 361 10.95 4.17 -29.44
C ALA A 361 11.99 5.31 -29.40
N ASP A 362 11.64 6.46 -28.81
CA ASP A 362 12.55 7.59 -28.63
C ASP A 362 13.52 7.30 -27.47
N ARG A 363 14.82 7.29 -27.77
CA ARG A 363 15.85 6.92 -26.80
C ARG A 363 15.93 7.90 -25.63
N SER A 364 15.80 9.20 -25.90
CA SER A 364 15.91 10.24 -24.87
C SER A 364 14.80 10.09 -23.83
N ARG A 365 13.56 9.90 -24.30
CA ARG A 365 12.38 9.67 -23.47
C ARG A 365 12.48 8.37 -22.67
N LEU A 366 12.94 7.31 -23.33
CA LEU A 366 13.15 6.02 -22.69
C LEU A 366 14.15 6.11 -21.54
N ASP A 367 15.28 6.80 -21.74
CA ASP A 367 16.30 6.99 -20.71
C ASP A 367 15.77 7.79 -19.52
N VAL A 368 14.95 8.83 -19.76
CA VAL A 368 14.27 9.61 -18.69
C VAL A 368 13.30 8.72 -17.91
N TYR A 369 12.45 7.95 -18.59
CA TYR A 369 11.50 7.05 -17.95
C TYR A 369 12.19 5.97 -17.11
N VAL A 370 13.22 5.31 -17.65
CA VAL A 370 13.98 4.30 -16.91
C VAL A 370 14.73 4.92 -15.72
N SER A 371 15.22 6.15 -15.84
CA SER A 371 15.83 6.87 -14.72
C SER A 371 14.81 7.13 -13.61
N ALA A 372 13.60 7.59 -13.94
CA ALA A 372 12.53 7.77 -12.97
C ALA A 372 12.13 6.45 -12.28
N LEU A 373 12.02 5.34 -13.02
CA LEU A 373 11.79 4.02 -12.43
C LEU A 373 12.91 3.60 -11.47
N LYS A 374 14.18 3.88 -11.83
CA LYS A 374 15.32 3.61 -10.94
C LYS A 374 15.22 4.41 -9.65
N ARG A 375 14.82 5.68 -9.70
CA ARG A 375 14.54 6.50 -8.51
C ARG A 375 13.48 5.85 -7.64
N MET A 376 12.34 5.42 -8.21
CA MET A 376 11.29 4.70 -7.45
C MET A 376 11.80 3.41 -6.77
N LEU A 377 12.77 2.72 -7.39
CA LEU A 377 13.38 1.51 -6.84
C LEU A 377 14.42 1.79 -5.75
N GLN A 378 15.06 2.97 -5.79
CA GLN A 378 16.10 3.39 -4.86
C GLN A 378 15.48 4.00 -3.62
N ARG A 379 15.43 3.21 -2.55
CA ARG A 379 14.78 3.53 -1.26
C ARG A 379 15.43 4.67 -0.45
N GLN A 380 16.48 5.30 -0.97
CA GLN A 380 17.35 6.23 -0.24
C GLN A 380 17.36 7.65 -0.80
N GLU A 381 16.80 7.89 -1.99
CA GLU A 381 16.68 9.25 -2.50
C GLU A 381 15.61 10.03 -1.73
N THR A 382 15.95 11.25 -1.32
CA THR A 382 14.98 12.21 -0.78
C THR A 382 14.05 12.65 -1.90
N PHE A 383 12.83 12.13 -1.89
CA PHE A 383 11.73 12.66 -2.68
C PHE A 383 11.21 13.97 -2.06
N SER A 384 10.74 14.87 -2.91
CA SER A 384 10.02 16.05 -2.45
C SER A 384 8.64 15.64 -1.90
N GLN A 385 8.08 16.43 -0.97
CA GLN A 385 6.73 16.17 -0.42
C GLN A 385 5.65 16.04 -1.52
N ARG A 386 5.85 16.69 -2.68
CA ARG A 386 4.91 16.67 -3.82
C ARG A 386 4.95 15.38 -4.63
N GLU A 387 6.05 14.64 -4.55
CA GLU A 387 6.19 13.33 -5.21
C GLU A 387 5.55 12.21 -4.36
N HIS A 388 5.34 12.43 -3.05
CA HIS A 388 4.70 11.45 -2.19
C HIS A 388 3.19 11.35 -2.44
N ILE A 389 2.73 10.13 -2.72
CA ILE A 389 1.32 9.81 -2.95
C ILE A 389 0.80 8.74 -1.99
N GLU A 390 1.52 8.47 -0.90
CA GLU A 390 1.16 7.48 0.11
C GLU A 390 -0.20 7.76 0.77
N HIS A 391 -0.62 9.02 0.84
CA HIS A 391 -1.90 9.44 1.42
C HIS A 391 -3.09 8.97 0.58
N ILE A 392 -2.94 8.86 -0.74
CA ILE A 392 -4.00 8.33 -1.61
C ILE A 392 -3.95 6.80 -1.72
N LEU A 393 -2.76 6.19 -1.58
CA LEU A 393 -2.57 4.74 -1.79
C LEU A 393 -2.66 3.90 -0.50
N GLY A 394 -2.31 4.48 0.65
CA GLY A 394 -2.25 3.77 1.94
C GLY A 394 -1.00 2.93 2.17
N PHE A 395 0.04 3.12 1.35
CA PHE A 395 1.38 2.55 1.51
C PHE A 395 2.42 3.53 1.00
N GLU A 396 3.65 3.41 1.51
CA GLU A 396 4.78 4.27 1.14
C GLU A 396 5.03 4.22 -0.38
N CYS A 397 4.88 5.35 -1.07
CA CYS A 397 5.06 5.42 -2.51
C CYS A 397 5.36 6.86 -2.94
N ALA A 398 6.26 6.99 -3.91
CA ALA A 398 6.58 8.25 -4.56
C ALA A 398 6.43 8.13 -6.08
N LEU A 399 5.93 9.19 -6.70
CA LEU A 399 5.79 9.34 -8.14
C LEU A 399 6.72 10.48 -8.60
N PRO A 400 7.88 10.14 -9.21
CA PRO A 400 8.82 11.13 -9.72
C PRO A 400 8.19 12.08 -10.73
N ASP A 401 8.63 13.34 -10.72
CA ASP A 401 8.07 14.40 -11.58
C ASP A 401 8.19 14.08 -13.08
N GLU A 402 9.25 13.39 -13.50
CA GLU A 402 9.53 13.00 -14.89
C GLU A 402 8.45 12.10 -15.50
N ILE A 403 7.75 11.34 -14.65
CA ILE A 403 6.68 10.41 -15.04
C ILE A 403 5.33 10.81 -14.46
N SER A 404 5.19 12.09 -14.08
CA SER A 404 4.00 12.62 -13.44
C SER A 404 3.04 13.35 -14.39
N SER A 405 3.28 13.28 -15.70
CA SER A 405 2.39 13.82 -16.72
C SER A 405 1.34 12.80 -17.16
N ASP A 406 0.24 13.28 -17.73
CA ASP A 406 -0.85 12.41 -18.22
C ASP A 406 -0.52 11.69 -19.53
N GLN A 407 0.73 11.72 -19.98
CA GLN A 407 1.25 10.80 -21.01
C GLN A 407 1.49 9.38 -20.46
N TYR A 408 1.40 9.23 -19.14
CA TYR A 408 1.56 7.97 -18.42
C TYR A 408 0.25 7.56 -17.74
N ARG A 409 0.18 6.28 -17.38
CA ARG A 409 -0.88 5.71 -16.54
C ARG A 409 -0.29 4.94 -15.38
N LEU A 410 -0.91 5.12 -14.23
CA LEU A 410 -0.60 4.41 -13.00
C LEU A 410 -1.49 3.18 -12.92
N THR A 411 -0.90 2.04 -12.57
CA THR A 411 -1.64 0.83 -12.20
C THR A 411 -1.29 0.49 -10.77
N ILE A 412 -2.32 0.31 -9.93
CA ILE A 412 -2.19 0.03 -8.50
C ILE A 412 -2.82 -1.32 -8.21
N ILE A 413 -2.09 -2.19 -7.51
CA ILE A 413 -2.54 -3.54 -7.19
C ILE A 413 -2.45 -3.75 -5.68
N TYR A 414 -3.55 -4.23 -5.09
CA TYR A 414 -3.63 -4.62 -3.69
C TYR A 414 -3.87 -6.12 -3.58
N TYR A 415 -3.13 -6.80 -2.73
CA TYR A 415 -3.26 -8.24 -2.52
C TYR A 415 -2.80 -8.67 -1.13
N SER A 416 -3.19 -9.87 -0.72
CA SER A 416 -2.70 -10.52 0.50
C SER A 416 -2.09 -11.87 0.20
N ARG A 417 -1.06 -12.27 0.95
CA ARG A 417 -0.42 -13.60 0.84
C ARG A 417 -0.84 -14.48 2.01
N LYS A 418 -1.28 -15.71 1.76
CA LYS A 418 -1.58 -16.72 2.79
C LYS A 418 -1.11 -18.09 2.32
N ALA A 419 -0.22 -18.74 3.08
CA ALA A 419 0.30 -20.08 2.77
C ALA A 419 0.91 -20.27 1.35
N GLY A 420 1.41 -19.19 0.73
CA GLY A 420 1.93 -19.22 -0.64
C GLY A 420 0.91 -18.77 -1.70
N ASP A 421 -0.38 -18.74 -1.36
CA ASP A 421 -1.43 -18.24 -2.23
C ASP A 421 -1.50 -16.71 -2.22
N ILE A 422 -1.82 -16.16 -3.39
CA ILE A 422 -2.03 -14.73 -3.60
C ILE A 422 -3.52 -14.47 -3.77
N HIS A 423 -4.08 -13.63 -2.90
CA HIS A 423 -5.46 -13.18 -3.01
C HIS A 423 -5.46 -11.72 -3.44
N ALA A 424 -5.84 -11.46 -4.70
CA ALA A 424 -6.09 -10.11 -5.18
C ALA A 424 -7.22 -9.48 -4.34
N ARG A 425 -7.00 -8.25 -3.89
CA ARG A 425 -7.98 -7.44 -3.14
C ARG A 425 -8.56 -6.35 -4.01
N ALA A 426 -7.73 -5.71 -4.82
CA ALA A 426 -8.15 -4.72 -5.79
C ALA A 426 -7.10 -4.50 -6.88
N LEU A 427 -7.58 -4.08 -8.04
CA LEU A 427 -6.80 -3.61 -9.17
C LEU A 427 -7.42 -2.26 -9.58
N VAL A 428 -6.64 -1.20 -9.50
CA VAL A 428 -7.06 0.16 -9.90
C VAL A 428 -6.19 0.58 -11.07
N GLU A 429 -6.83 0.77 -12.21
CA GLU A 429 -6.17 1.02 -13.49
C GLU A 429 -6.56 2.38 -14.05
N ASP A 430 -5.85 2.80 -15.10
CA ASP A 430 -6.07 4.05 -15.80
C ASP A 430 -6.03 5.29 -14.91
N VAL A 431 -5.22 5.24 -13.84
CA VAL A 431 -5.09 6.37 -12.93
C VAL A 431 -4.19 7.42 -13.56
N LEU A 432 -4.73 8.63 -13.69
CA LEU A 432 -4.02 9.80 -14.20
C LEU A 432 -3.05 10.33 -13.14
N PRO A 433 -1.75 10.51 -13.46
CA PRO A 433 -0.81 11.17 -12.57
C PRO A 433 -1.26 12.56 -12.09
N SER A 434 -1.88 13.37 -12.96
CA SER A 434 -2.39 14.69 -12.58
C SER A 434 -3.52 14.60 -11.53
N VAL A 435 -4.44 13.65 -11.70
CA VAL A 435 -5.54 13.39 -10.76
C VAL A 435 -4.99 12.89 -9.43
N ALA A 436 -4.06 11.92 -9.45
CA ALA A 436 -3.42 11.43 -8.24
C ALA A 436 -2.76 12.57 -7.43
N LYS A 437 -2.02 13.46 -8.10
CA LYS A 437 -1.42 14.66 -7.49
C LYS A 437 -2.49 15.63 -6.97
N ALA A 438 -3.53 15.90 -7.75
CA ALA A 438 -4.61 16.81 -7.36
C ALA A 438 -5.35 16.30 -6.11
N VAL A 439 -5.66 15.01 -6.04
CA VAL A 439 -6.31 14.38 -4.88
C VAL A 439 -5.39 14.39 -3.66
N SER A 440 -4.09 14.08 -3.82
CA SER A 440 -3.11 14.15 -2.73
C SER A 440 -3.03 15.58 -2.14
N ASN A 441 -2.93 16.59 -3.00
CA ASN A 441 -2.91 18.00 -2.58
C ASN A 441 -4.21 18.42 -1.90
N LEU A 442 -5.36 17.94 -2.40
CA LEU A 442 -6.65 18.18 -1.76
C LEU A 442 -6.67 17.65 -0.32
N LEU A 443 -6.26 16.41 -0.10
CA LEU A 443 -6.22 15.81 1.25
C LEU A 443 -5.30 16.59 2.20
N LEU A 444 -4.13 17.01 1.74
CA LEU A 444 -3.21 17.83 2.52
C LEU A 444 -3.85 19.18 2.91
N SER A 445 -4.58 19.81 1.98
CA SER A 445 -5.26 21.09 2.22
C SER A 445 -6.42 21.00 3.23
N LEU A 446 -7.02 19.82 3.40
CA LEU A 446 -8.12 19.60 4.33
C LEU A 446 -7.66 19.51 5.80
N SER A 447 -6.36 19.44 6.07
CA SER A 447 -5.83 19.43 7.42
C SER A 447 -6.23 20.66 8.25
N VAL A 448 -6.39 21.82 7.60
CA VAL A 448 -6.90 23.06 8.23
C VAL A 448 -8.38 22.90 8.60
N VAL A 449 -9.20 22.39 7.69
CA VAL A 449 -10.63 22.14 7.92
C VAL A 449 -10.85 21.20 9.11
N PHE A 450 -10.01 20.17 9.26
CA PHE A 450 -10.07 19.27 10.41
C PHE A 450 -9.77 20.00 11.73
N ALA A 451 -8.79 20.91 11.73
CA ALA A 451 -8.41 21.68 12.91
C ALA A 451 -9.55 22.64 13.30
N ASP A 452 -10.12 23.37 12.34
CA ASP A 452 -11.22 24.32 12.55
C ASP A 452 -12.48 23.62 13.09
N LEU A 453 -12.84 22.46 12.50
CA LEU A 453 -13.95 21.64 12.99
C LEU A 453 -13.70 21.12 14.40
N SER A 454 -12.46 20.74 14.72
CA SER A 454 -12.12 20.23 16.04
C SER A 454 -12.20 21.32 17.10
N GLU A 455 -11.76 22.53 16.78
CA GLU A 455 -11.93 23.69 17.66
C GLU A 455 -13.41 24.04 17.84
N ALA A 456 -14.20 24.08 16.77
CA ALA A 456 -15.62 24.41 16.85
C ALA A 456 -16.44 23.39 17.67
N LEU A 457 -16.12 22.10 17.57
CA LEU A 457 -16.87 21.02 18.22
C LEU A 457 -16.33 20.65 19.61
N PHE A 458 -15.01 20.74 19.82
CA PHE A 458 -14.33 20.29 21.03
C PHE A 458 -13.62 21.39 21.83
N GLY A 459 -13.61 22.64 21.35
CA GLY A 459 -13.03 23.81 22.05
C GLY A 459 -11.53 23.69 22.34
N LYS A 460 -10.89 22.64 21.82
CA LYS A 460 -9.48 22.32 21.99
C LYS A 460 -8.97 21.73 20.69
N ARG A 461 -7.76 22.13 20.30
CA ARG A 461 -7.08 21.60 19.11
C ARG A 461 -6.27 20.33 19.39
N GLN A 462 -6.14 19.89 20.64
CA GLN A 462 -5.22 18.80 21.00
C GLN A 462 -5.73 17.93 22.16
N ASP A 463 -6.00 16.66 21.85
CA ASP A 463 -6.00 15.50 22.74
C ASP A 463 -5.39 14.30 21.98
N GLN A 464 -5.19 13.15 22.66
CA GLN A 464 -4.61 11.97 22.00
C GLN A 464 -5.50 11.41 20.87
N ASP A 465 -6.81 11.47 21.05
CA ASP A 465 -7.80 10.99 20.06
C ASP A 465 -7.77 11.86 18.79
N TYR A 466 -7.61 13.18 18.93
CA TYR A 466 -7.41 14.14 17.84
C TYR A 466 -6.20 13.79 16.99
N VAL A 467 -5.05 13.49 17.62
CA VAL A 467 -3.82 13.17 16.89
C VAL A 467 -3.98 11.88 16.09
N PHE A 468 -4.60 10.86 16.68
CA PHE A 468 -4.86 9.59 16.01
C PHE A 468 -5.84 9.72 14.84
N GLU A 469 -6.97 10.40 15.06
CA GLU A 469 -7.99 10.58 14.02
C GLU A 469 -7.50 11.49 12.89
N ARG A 470 -6.81 12.59 13.20
CA ARG A 470 -6.16 13.46 12.19
C ARG A 470 -5.20 12.67 11.32
N SER A 471 -4.40 11.80 11.93
CA SER A 471 -3.42 10.97 11.23
C SER A 471 -4.08 9.94 10.31
N SER A 472 -5.33 9.57 10.58
CA SER A 472 -6.10 8.62 9.77
C SER A 472 -6.88 9.32 8.65
N MET A 473 -7.48 10.49 8.95
CA MET A 473 -8.26 11.28 7.99
C MET A 473 -7.45 11.83 6.80
N ARG A 474 -6.12 11.91 6.91
CA ARG A 474 -5.27 12.25 5.75
C ARG A 474 -5.24 11.17 4.67
N PHE A 475 -5.70 9.94 4.96
CA PHE A 475 -5.66 8.83 4.03
C PHE A 475 -6.98 8.64 3.28
N LEU A 476 -6.93 8.67 1.95
CA LEU A 476 -8.10 8.44 1.09
C LEU A 476 -8.81 7.11 1.39
N PRO A 477 -8.10 5.96 1.52
CA PRO A 477 -8.75 4.70 1.82
C PRO A 477 -9.56 4.73 3.12
N TYR A 478 -9.07 5.44 4.16
CA TYR A 478 -9.78 5.60 5.43
C TYR A 478 -11.06 6.42 5.25
N LEU A 479 -10.97 7.56 4.55
CA LEU A 479 -12.12 8.44 4.32
C LEU A 479 -13.24 7.71 3.57
N LEU A 480 -12.88 6.97 2.52
CA LEU A 480 -13.83 6.23 1.71
C LEU A 480 -14.43 5.04 2.48
N ALA A 481 -13.63 4.36 3.32
CA ALA A 481 -14.13 3.27 4.17
C ALA A 481 -15.18 3.76 5.15
N ARG A 482 -14.93 4.91 5.79
CA ARG A 482 -15.86 5.49 6.76
C ARG A 482 -17.11 6.08 6.10
N ALA A 483 -16.98 6.63 4.89
CA ALA A 483 -18.10 7.21 4.15
C ALA A 483 -19.03 6.16 3.51
N TYR A 484 -18.47 5.18 2.80
CA TYR A 484 -19.23 4.24 1.97
C TYR A 484 -19.27 2.81 2.53
N GLY A 485 -18.38 2.49 3.46
CA GLY A 485 -18.20 1.15 4.02
C GLY A 485 -16.98 0.42 3.47
N SER A 486 -16.47 -0.54 4.25
CA SER A 486 -15.25 -1.31 3.97
C SER A 486 -15.30 -2.07 2.64
N SER A 487 -16.48 -2.54 2.23
CA SER A 487 -16.71 -3.26 0.97
C SER A 487 -16.60 -2.39 -0.28
N TYR A 488 -16.71 -1.06 -0.15
CA TYR A 488 -16.70 -0.11 -1.28
C TYR A 488 -15.41 0.70 -1.38
N VAL A 489 -14.43 0.45 -0.52
CA VAL A 489 -13.21 1.26 -0.45
C VAL A 489 -12.48 1.29 -1.77
N PHE A 490 -12.18 0.12 -2.34
CA PHE A 490 -11.40 0.05 -3.56
C PHE A 490 -12.16 0.51 -4.80
N SER A 491 -13.48 0.25 -4.88
CA SER A 491 -14.30 0.77 -5.98
C SER A 491 -14.40 2.29 -5.91
N SER A 492 -14.58 2.86 -4.72
CA SER A 492 -14.62 4.31 -4.53
C SER A 492 -13.26 4.95 -4.78
N MET A 493 -12.16 4.27 -4.41
CA MET A 493 -10.80 4.71 -4.76
C MET A 493 -10.61 4.75 -6.26
N GLN A 494 -11.06 3.72 -6.99
CA GLN A 494 -11.02 3.72 -8.45
C GLN A 494 -11.79 4.91 -9.01
N THR A 495 -13.03 5.14 -8.58
CA THR A 495 -13.83 6.33 -8.98
C THR A 495 -13.09 7.64 -8.73
N VAL A 496 -12.45 7.80 -7.57
CA VAL A 496 -11.68 9.02 -7.25
C VAL A 496 -10.46 9.19 -8.15
N LEU A 497 -9.72 8.10 -8.37
CA LEU A 497 -8.44 8.14 -9.09
C LEU A 497 -8.60 8.18 -10.61
N THR A 498 -9.79 7.87 -11.13
CA THR A 498 -10.18 8.05 -12.53
C THR A 498 -11.01 9.32 -12.76
N ALA A 499 -10.98 10.26 -11.80
CA ALA A 499 -11.70 11.55 -11.87
C ALA A 499 -13.22 11.43 -12.10
N GLN A 500 -13.83 10.32 -11.69
CA GLN A 500 -15.28 10.16 -11.74
C GLN A 500 -15.94 10.79 -10.52
N ARG A 501 -17.18 11.23 -10.67
CA ARG A 501 -17.95 11.82 -9.56
C ARG A 501 -18.27 10.78 -8.48
N LEU A 502 -18.16 11.20 -7.23
CA LEU A 502 -18.62 10.43 -6.08
C LEU A 502 -20.06 10.80 -5.71
N ASP A 503 -20.88 9.78 -5.44
CA ASP A 503 -22.27 9.94 -4.98
C ASP A 503 -22.33 10.38 -3.50
N SER A 504 -23.18 11.35 -3.17
CA SER A 504 -23.37 11.81 -1.79
C SER A 504 -24.40 10.97 -1.03
N GLY A 505 -25.34 10.31 -1.71
CA GLY A 505 -26.52 9.68 -1.09
C GLY A 505 -26.15 8.64 -0.03
N ARG A 506 -25.28 7.69 -0.37
CA ARG A 506 -24.86 6.64 0.58
C ARG A 506 -24.10 7.19 1.78
N PHE A 507 -23.23 8.17 1.55
CA PHE A 507 -22.46 8.84 2.60
C PHE A 507 -23.39 9.55 3.59
N VAL A 508 -24.33 10.36 3.07
CA VAL A 508 -25.30 11.10 3.87
C VAL A 508 -26.18 10.16 4.70
N HIS A 509 -26.71 9.11 4.06
CA HIS A 509 -27.51 8.09 4.74
C HIS A 509 -26.74 7.43 5.90
N GLY A 510 -25.50 7.00 5.65
CA GLY A 510 -24.66 6.36 6.67
C GLY A 510 -24.37 7.27 7.86
N CYS A 511 -24.03 8.54 7.61
CA CYS A 511 -23.82 9.53 8.68
C CYS A 511 -25.10 9.81 9.47
N ALA A 512 -26.22 10.04 8.79
CA ALA A 512 -27.51 10.32 9.44
C ALA A 512 -27.95 9.17 10.36
N SER A 513 -27.80 7.91 9.89
CA SER A 513 -28.11 6.73 10.70
C SER A 513 -27.22 6.66 11.95
N ARG A 514 -25.89 6.79 11.80
CA ARG A 514 -24.96 6.71 12.95
C ARG A 514 -25.21 7.81 13.97
N MET A 515 -25.46 9.05 13.53
CA MET A 515 -25.79 10.16 14.43
C MET A 515 -27.09 9.90 15.21
N ASN A 516 -28.12 9.37 14.54
CA ASN A 516 -29.36 8.96 15.20
C ASN A 516 -29.12 7.84 16.23
N ASP A 517 -28.36 6.80 15.86
CA ASP A 517 -28.09 5.65 16.74
C ASP A 517 -27.28 6.07 17.99
N ILE A 518 -26.29 6.97 17.83
CA ILE A 518 -25.53 7.54 18.95
C ILE A 518 -26.48 8.22 19.93
N MET A 519 -27.43 9.02 19.43
CA MET A 519 -28.35 9.78 20.27
C MET A 519 -29.44 8.93 20.93
N VAL A 520 -29.78 7.78 20.34
CA VAL A 520 -30.66 6.78 20.96
C VAL A 520 -29.93 5.97 22.04
N SER A 521 -28.61 5.82 21.94
CA SER A 521 -27.85 5.01 22.89
C SER A 521 -27.89 5.58 24.31
N ALA A 522 -27.90 4.72 25.33
CA ALA A 522 -27.93 5.13 26.74
C ALA A 522 -26.56 5.61 27.27
N SER A 523 -25.60 5.93 26.40
CA SER A 523 -24.24 6.28 26.81
C SER A 523 -24.18 7.70 27.40
N LYS A 524 -23.35 7.88 28.41
CA LYS A 524 -23.04 9.21 28.97
C LYS A 524 -22.16 10.05 28.02
N GLU A 525 -21.58 9.43 26.98
CA GLU A 525 -20.66 10.06 26.03
C GLU A 525 -21.33 10.52 24.73
N ASN A 526 -22.66 10.47 24.62
CA ASN A 526 -23.41 10.75 23.39
C ASN A 526 -23.01 12.09 22.73
N SER A 527 -22.79 13.15 23.53
CA SER A 527 -22.41 14.46 22.98
C SER A 527 -21.02 14.46 22.33
N SER A 528 -20.06 13.71 22.88
CA SER A 528 -18.70 13.61 22.32
C SER A 528 -18.70 12.75 21.06
N LEU A 529 -19.38 11.60 21.11
CA LEU A 529 -19.54 10.71 19.96
C LEU A 529 -20.28 11.39 18.80
N LEU A 530 -21.35 12.14 19.10
CA LEU A 530 -22.07 12.93 18.11
C LEU A 530 -21.14 13.98 17.48
N ALA A 531 -20.37 14.71 18.30
CA ALA A 531 -19.41 15.68 17.82
C ALA A 531 -18.33 15.05 16.91
N GLN A 532 -17.84 13.84 17.23
CA GLN A 532 -16.88 13.12 16.38
C GLN A 532 -17.49 12.74 15.03
N GLU A 533 -18.75 12.28 15.02
CA GLU A 533 -19.43 11.92 13.79
C GLU A 533 -19.81 13.14 12.94
N VAL A 534 -20.21 14.25 13.57
CA VAL A 534 -20.44 15.53 12.88
C VAL A 534 -19.14 16.08 12.29
N ARG A 535 -18.02 16.00 13.02
CA ARG A 535 -16.70 16.37 12.47
C ARG A 535 -16.40 15.59 11.19
N PHE A 536 -16.62 14.27 11.20
CA PHE A 536 -16.41 13.46 10.00
C PHE A 536 -17.36 13.84 8.86
N TYR A 537 -18.66 14.01 9.13
CA TYR A 537 -19.64 14.40 8.12
C TYR A 537 -19.23 15.71 7.43
N LEU A 538 -18.95 16.75 8.20
CA LEU A 538 -18.57 18.07 7.65
C LEU A 538 -17.21 18.02 6.93
N PHE A 539 -16.24 17.28 7.48
CA PHE A 539 -14.94 17.09 6.84
C PHE A 539 -15.06 16.38 5.48
N PHE A 540 -15.79 15.26 5.44
CA PHE A 540 -15.94 14.47 4.21
C PHE A 540 -16.83 15.19 3.19
N ARG A 541 -17.86 15.93 3.63
CA ARG A 541 -18.65 16.81 2.76
C ARG A 541 -17.77 17.84 2.08
N GLU A 542 -16.83 18.46 2.80
CA GLU A 542 -15.91 19.43 2.21
C GLU A 542 -14.91 18.78 1.23
N PHE A 543 -14.42 17.58 1.54
CA PHE A 543 -13.66 16.77 0.59
C PHE A 543 -14.47 16.51 -0.69
N LEU A 544 -15.70 15.99 -0.54
CA LEU A 544 -16.57 15.62 -1.65
C LEU A 544 -16.90 16.82 -2.53
N ARG A 545 -17.21 17.97 -1.92
CA ARG A 545 -17.46 19.24 -2.62
C ARG A 545 -16.25 19.68 -3.43
N ARG A 546 -15.07 19.79 -2.80
CA ARG A 546 -13.84 20.23 -3.49
C ARG A 546 -13.42 19.25 -4.57
N TYR A 547 -13.57 17.95 -4.34
CA TYR A 547 -13.25 16.90 -5.32
C TYR A 547 -14.18 16.99 -6.54
N ASN A 548 -15.50 16.96 -6.33
CA ASN A 548 -16.48 16.97 -7.43
C ASN A 548 -16.47 18.30 -8.22
N THR A 549 -16.03 19.41 -7.63
CA THR A 549 -15.97 20.72 -8.30
C THR A 549 -14.65 20.99 -9.01
N ARG A 550 -13.51 20.52 -8.46
CA ARG A 550 -12.17 20.88 -8.97
C ARG A 550 -11.46 19.75 -9.71
N ILE A 551 -11.83 18.50 -9.48
CA ILE A 551 -11.09 17.33 -9.98
C ILE A 551 -11.96 16.45 -10.88
N ALA A 552 -13.20 16.14 -10.47
CA ALA A 552 -14.05 15.23 -11.22
C ALA A 552 -14.45 15.78 -12.61
N GLU A 553 -14.52 14.91 -13.61
CA GLU A 553 -14.93 15.25 -14.98
C GLU A 553 -16.40 15.74 -15.04
N GLY A 554 -16.67 16.68 -15.94
CA GLY A 554 -18.01 17.27 -16.11
C GLY A 554 -18.41 18.28 -15.03
N GLY A 555 -17.45 19.07 -14.51
CA GLY A 555 -17.54 20.00 -13.37
C GLY A 555 -18.57 21.14 -13.40
N GLY A 556 -19.77 20.94 -13.94
CA GLY A 556 -20.85 21.94 -14.03
C GLY A 556 -22.07 21.68 -13.14
N SER A 557 -22.10 20.63 -12.32
CA SER A 557 -23.26 20.33 -11.44
C SER A 557 -22.89 19.55 -10.18
N GLY A 558 -21.77 19.91 -9.54
CA GLY A 558 -21.48 19.45 -8.18
C GLY A 558 -22.33 20.23 -7.18
N MET A 559 -22.70 19.60 -6.05
CA MET A 559 -23.45 20.22 -4.94
C MET A 559 -23.01 21.67 -4.72
N PRO A 560 -23.82 22.68 -5.11
CA PRO A 560 -23.49 24.10 -5.01
C PRO A 560 -23.70 24.55 -3.56
N ILE A 561 -23.04 23.89 -2.63
CA ILE A 561 -23.29 24.12 -1.21
C ILE A 561 -22.10 24.87 -0.66
N GLU A 562 -22.40 26.05 -0.12
CA GLU A 562 -21.52 26.90 0.66
C GLU A 562 -20.82 26.09 1.79
N SER A 563 -19.63 26.52 2.21
CA SER A 563 -18.97 25.86 3.34
C SER A 563 -19.82 26.01 4.61
N TRP A 564 -19.69 25.08 5.56
CA TRP A 564 -20.47 25.16 6.80
C TRP A 564 -20.17 26.43 7.62
N VAL A 565 -18.96 26.99 7.49
CA VAL A 565 -18.53 28.23 8.17
C VAL A 565 -19.29 29.42 7.59
N GLU A 566 -19.23 29.59 6.27
CA GLU A 566 -19.93 30.65 5.55
C GLU A 566 -21.45 30.56 5.78
N PHE A 567 -22.02 29.35 5.75
CA PHE A 567 -23.44 29.15 6.04
C PHE A 567 -23.81 29.49 7.49
N ASP A 568 -22.97 29.10 8.47
CA ASP A 568 -23.20 29.43 9.88
C ASP A 568 -23.13 30.95 10.11
N GLU A 569 -22.17 31.64 9.50
CA GLU A 569 -22.04 33.10 9.56
C GLU A 569 -23.24 33.80 8.90
N ARG A 570 -23.67 33.32 7.73
CA ARG A 570 -24.86 33.80 7.04
C ARG A 570 -26.12 33.61 7.87
N LEU A 571 -26.30 32.41 8.44
CA LEU A 571 -27.44 32.11 9.29
C LEU A 571 -27.49 33.06 10.51
N ARG A 572 -26.34 33.37 11.11
CA ARG A 572 -26.24 34.29 12.26
C ARG A 572 -26.55 35.74 11.89
N SER A 573 -25.99 36.22 10.80
CA SER A 573 -26.12 37.62 10.35
C SER A 573 -27.50 37.91 9.74
N THR A 574 -28.18 36.90 9.20
CA THR A 574 -29.51 37.07 8.59
C THR A 574 -30.59 37.32 9.66
N PRO A 575 -31.33 38.44 9.57
CA PRO A 575 -32.46 38.70 10.45
C PRO A 575 -33.58 37.67 10.27
N PRO A 576 -34.31 37.28 11.34
CA PRO A 576 -35.38 36.27 11.25
C PRO A 576 -36.47 36.58 10.22
N SER A 577 -36.78 37.86 9.99
CA SER A 577 -37.84 38.30 9.07
C SER A 577 -37.56 38.01 7.58
N VAL A 578 -36.28 37.87 7.21
CA VAL A 578 -35.84 37.63 5.82
C VAL A 578 -35.14 36.27 5.67
N LEU A 579 -35.15 35.44 6.72
CA LEU A 579 -34.53 34.12 6.70
C LEU A 579 -35.24 33.22 5.69
N ARG A 580 -34.48 32.74 4.70
CA ARG A 580 -34.90 31.76 3.70
C ARG A 580 -33.83 30.69 3.58
N CYS A 581 -34.25 29.43 3.57
CA CYS A 581 -33.36 28.30 3.32
C CYS A 581 -33.40 27.94 1.83
N ALA A 582 -32.23 27.82 1.21
CA ALA A 582 -32.13 27.48 -0.21
C ALA A 582 -32.50 26.01 -0.47
N ASP A 583 -32.13 25.12 0.46
CA ASP A 583 -32.36 23.68 0.37
C ASP A 583 -32.69 23.05 1.75
N VAL A 584 -32.96 21.74 1.74
CA VAL A 584 -33.27 20.96 2.94
C VAL A 584 -32.08 20.78 3.89
N GLU A 585 -30.84 20.91 3.40
CA GLU A 585 -29.65 20.83 4.23
C GLU A 585 -29.54 22.09 5.10
N GLU A 586 -29.67 23.26 4.49
CA GLU A 586 -29.70 24.55 5.19
C GLU A 586 -30.81 24.61 6.24
N LEU A 587 -32.02 24.16 5.86
CA LEU A 587 -33.16 24.09 6.75
C LEU A 587 -32.87 23.17 7.95
N GLY A 588 -32.36 21.96 7.70
CA GLY A 588 -32.03 21.00 8.76
C GLY A 588 -31.04 21.58 9.75
N TYR A 589 -29.93 22.14 9.26
CA TYR A 589 -28.89 22.74 10.09
C TYR A 589 -29.41 23.92 10.92
N ALA A 590 -30.22 24.81 10.33
CA ALA A 590 -30.81 25.94 11.05
C ALA A 590 -31.77 25.50 12.16
N ILE A 591 -32.59 24.47 11.91
CA ILE A 591 -33.45 23.85 12.93
C ILE A 591 -32.61 23.24 14.05
N GLY A 592 -31.52 22.53 13.70
CA GLY A 592 -30.59 21.94 14.66
C GLY A 592 -30.02 22.95 15.64
N GLN A 593 -29.53 24.09 15.13
CA GLN A 593 -29.03 25.18 15.97
C GLN A 593 -30.12 25.76 16.87
N ALA A 594 -31.29 26.07 16.33
CA ALA A 594 -32.39 26.65 17.10
C ALA A 594 -32.81 25.72 18.26
N ILE A 595 -32.93 24.42 17.98
CA ILE A 595 -33.25 23.42 19.00
C ILE A 595 -32.13 23.29 20.02
N ARG A 596 -30.85 23.38 19.63
CA ARG A 596 -29.76 23.34 20.62
C ARG A 596 -29.74 24.56 21.54
N LEU A 597 -29.95 25.76 21.00
CA LEU A 597 -30.05 26.97 21.80
C LEU A 597 -31.19 26.87 22.82
N PHE A 598 -32.33 26.32 22.39
CA PHE A 598 -33.44 26.04 23.28
C PHE A 598 -33.14 24.93 24.28
N ALA A 599 -32.45 23.85 23.88
CA ALA A 599 -32.05 22.76 24.77
C ALA A 599 -31.12 23.25 25.89
N ASN A 600 -30.21 24.18 25.58
CA ASN A 600 -29.36 24.84 26.58
C ASN A 600 -30.21 25.65 27.59
N ALA A 601 -31.19 26.42 27.09
CA ALA A 601 -32.12 27.17 27.94
C ALA A 601 -32.99 26.24 28.81
N TYR A 602 -33.46 25.13 28.24
CA TYR A 602 -34.21 24.09 28.95
C TYR A 602 -33.37 23.46 30.06
N TRP A 603 -32.12 23.09 29.78
CA TRP A 603 -31.22 22.56 30.82
C TRP A 603 -30.99 23.57 31.94
N ALA A 604 -30.73 24.85 31.62
CA ALA A 604 -30.52 25.90 32.62
C ALA A 604 -31.76 26.07 33.51
N TYR A 605 -32.95 26.13 32.90
CA TYR A 605 -34.22 26.15 33.62
C TYR A 605 -34.40 24.92 34.52
N MET A 606 -34.17 23.71 34.00
CA MET A 606 -34.34 22.46 34.75
C MET A 606 -33.35 22.34 35.91
N LYS A 607 -32.11 22.81 35.73
CA LYS A 607 -31.08 22.84 36.78
C LYS A 607 -31.42 23.86 37.86
N ASN A 608 -31.71 25.11 37.47
CA ASN A 608 -31.83 26.22 38.41
C ASN A 608 -33.22 26.28 39.07
N GLU A 609 -34.29 26.04 38.32
CA GLU A 609 -35.67 26.15 38.84
C GLU A 609 -36.23 24.81 39.32
N ARG A 610 -35.76 23.68 38.77
CA ARG A 610 -36.30 22.34 39.08
C ARG A 610 -35.29 21.37 39.69
N LYS A 611 -34.05 21.79 39.95
CA LYS A 611 -32.98 20.99 40.56
C LYS A 611 -32.69 19.65 39.85
N LYS A 612 -32.98 19.56 38.55
CA LYS A 612 -32.64 18.41 37.70
C LYS A 612 -31.39 18.71 36.88
N GLY A 613 -30.24 18.23 37.35
CA GLY A 613 -28.93 18.54 36.78
C GLY A 613 -28.58 17.82 35.46
N ASP A 614 -29.32 16.77 35.11
CA ASP A 614 -29.06 15.90 33.96
C ASP A 614 -30.07 16.06 32.81
N ALA A 615 -30.88 17.14 32.82
CA ALA A 615 -31.95 17.34 31.85
C ALA A 615 -31.42 17.50 30.41
N ASP A 616 -32.05 16.83 29.44
CA ASP A 616 -31.73 17.02 28.02
C ASP A 616 -33.05 17.16 27.25
N PHE A 617 -33.22 18.23 26.49
CA PHE A 617 -34.51 18.51 25.84
C PHE A 617 -34.86 17.45 24.78
N ILE A 618 -33.89 17.03 23.97
CA ILE A 618 -34.12 16.02 22.93
C ILE A 618 -34.50 14.68 23.58
N ARG A 619 -33.73 14.23 24.57
CA ARG A 619 -33.96 12.96 25.26
C ARG A 619 -35.23 12.97 26.10
N ASP A 620 -35.47 14.05 26.83
CA ASP A 620 -36.58 14.09 27.79
C ASP A 620 -37.93 14.35 27.08
N ARG A 621 -37.95 15.08 25.96
CA ARG A 621 -39.19 15.61 25.34
C ARG A 621 -39.42 15.23 23.88
N VAL A 622 -38.35 15.10 23.08
CA VAL A 622 -38.48 14.85 21.64
C VAL A 622 -38.47 13.35 21.34
N MET A 623 -37.55 12.61 21.97
CA MET A 623 -37.39 11.17 21.84
C MET A 623 -38.33 10.46 22.83
N THR A 624 -39.44 9.91 22.34
CA THR A 624 -40.28 9.00 23.13
C THR A 624 -39.71 7.56 23.08
N PHE A 625 -40.02 6.71 24.06
CA PHE A 625 -39.56 5.32 24.09
C PHE A 625 -39.80 4.61 22.74
N GLY A 626 -38.73 4.11 22.12
CA GLY A 626 -38.77 3.31 20.89
C GLY A 626 -38.93 4.07 19.56
N THR A 627 -39.08 5.39 19.55
CA THR A 627 -39.22 6.16 18.28
C THR A 627 -37.87 6.56 17.69
N ARG A 628 -37.61 6.18 16.43
CA ARG A 628 -36.52 6.76 15.61
C ARG A 628 -36.78 8.25 15.40
N LEU A 629 -35.76 9.08 15.60
CA LEU A 629 -35.87 10.51 15.32
C LEU A 629 -35.93 10.73 13.80
N ILE A 630 -37.05 11.27 13.34
CA ILE A 630 -37.30 11.60 11.92
C ILE A 630 -37.62 13.10 11.80
N PRO A 631 -37.55 13.70 10.59
CA PRO A 631 -37.77 15.13 10.41
C PRO A 631 -39.08 15.64 10.98
N ASP A 632 -40.18 14.91 10.79
CA ASP A 632 -41.51 15.30 11.30
C ASP A 632 -41.57 15.29 12.84
N THR A 633 -40.84 14.38 13.50
CA THR A 633 -40.73 14.36 14.96
C THR A 633 -39.97 15.59 15.49
N ILE A 634 -38.87 15.96 14.84
CA ILE A 634 -38.09 17.16 15.17
C ILE A 634 -38.96 18.41 15.02
N TRP A 635 -39.71 18.49 13.92
CA TRP A 635 -40.60 19.61 13.65
C TRP A 635 -41.73 19.73 14.70
N ARG A 636 -42.50 18.66 14.90
CA ARG A 636 -43.69 18.70 15.79
C ARG A 636 -43.37 18.69 17.27
N ARG A 637 -42.40 17.88 17.70
CA ARG A 637 -42.09 17.67 19.13
C ARG A 637 -40.88 18.47 19.60
N GLY A 638 -40.01 18.88 18.68
CA GLY A 638 -38.88 19.75 18.96
C GLY A 638 -39.24 21.22 18.75
N LEU A 639 -39.26 21.65 17.48
CA LEU A 639 -39.34 23.06 17.10
C LEU A 639 -40.68 23.71 17.48
N ALA A 640 -41.81 23.07 17.18
CA ALA A 640 -43.13 23.62 17.49
C ALA A 640 -43.42 23.73 19.00
N MET A 641 -42.74 22.91 19.81
CA MET A 641 -42.92 22.90 21.26
C MET A 641 -42.19 24.04 21.97
N VAL A 642 -41.29 24.76 21.30
CA VAL A 642 -40.50 25.85 21.90
C VAL A 642 -41.40 26.94 22.50
N GLU A 643 -42.40 27.40 21.75
CA GLU A 643 -43.36 28.39 22.25
C GLU A 643 -44.34 27.81 23.27
N ASP A 644 -44.80 26.57 23.06
CA ASP A 644 -45.72 25.90 23.98
C ASP A 644 -45.09 25.72 25.37
N TYR A 645 -43.82 25.32 25.46
CA TYR A 645 -43.09 25.24 26.73
C TYR A 645 -42.89 26.59 27.39
N ARG A 646 -42.61 27.65 26.63
CA ARG A 646 -42.50 29.01 27.19
C ARG A 646 -43.82 29.47 27.82
N VAL A 647 -44.95 29.19 27.16
CA VAL A 647 -46.29 29.55 27.66
C VAL A 647 -46.64 28.72 28.90
N ARG A 648 -46.41 27.40 28.85
CA ARG A 648 -46.71 26.49 29.96
C ARG A 648 -45.79 26.66 31.17
N LEU A 649 -44.58 27.18 30.97
CA LEU A 649 -43.57 27.39 32.00
C LEU A 649 -43.16 28.87 32.04
N PRO A 650 -43.92 29.75 32.71
CA PRO A 650 -43.72 31.20 32.61
C PRO A 650 -42.31 31.68 32.98
N ARG A 651 -41.64 31.03 33.94
CA ARG A 651 -40.25 31.35 34.34
C ARG A 651 -39.20 30.97 33.28
N MET A 652 -39.55 30.09 32.34
CA MET A 652 -38.67 29.70 31.24
C MET A 652 -38.42 30.83 30.24
N SER A 653 -39.33 31.82 30.19
CA SER A 653 -39.14 33.04 29.39
C SER A 653 -37.86 33.82 29.75
N LYS A 654 -37.36 33.70 30.98
CA LYS A 654 -36.09 34.29 31.42
C LYS A 654 -34.87 33.68 30.74
N TYR A 655 -34.97 32.45 30.27
CA TYR A 655 -33.87 31.68 29.70
C TYR A 655 -33.92 31.62 28.16
N VAL A 656 -35.01 32.09 27.53
CA VAL A 656 -35.23 32.02 26.08
C VAL A 656 -35.22 33.43 25.48
N ALA A 657 -34.21 33.73 24.67
CA ALA A 657 -34.08 35.02 23.99
C ALA A 657 -35.23 35.30 22.99
N SER A 658 -35.63 36.56 22.83
CA SER A 658 -36.65 36.99 21.86
C SER A 658 -36.27 36.68 20.41
N SER A 659 -35.01 36.89 20.04
CA SER A 659 -34.48 36.59 18.71
C SER A 659 -34.56 35.11 18.34
N LEU A 660 -34.47 34.20 19.33
CA LEU A 660 -34.66 32.77 19.11
C LEU A 660 -36.12 32.46 18.77
N ARG A 661 -37.09 33.16 19.37
CA ARG A 661 -38.53 32.96 19.12
C ARG A 661 -38.91 33.34 17.70
N GLU A 662 -38.48 34.52 17.27
CA GLU A 662 -38.72 35.00 15.90
C GLU A 662 -38.11 34.05 14.87
N ARG A 663 -36.90 33.55 15.16
CA ARG A 663 -36.21 32.58 14.30
C ARG A 663 -36.91 31.23 14.24
N VAL A 664 -37.42 30.73 15.37
CA VAL A 664 -38.23 29.50 15.41
C VAL A 664 -39.51 29.65 14.57
N GLY A 665 -40.18 30.80 14.65
CA GLY A 665 -41.34 31.11 13.82
C GLY A 665 -41.02 31.08 12.31
N ALA A 666 -39.91 31.70 11.90
CA ALA A 666 -39.44 31.67 10.51
C ALA A 666 -39.12 30.24 10.03
N LEU A 667 -38.45 29.44 10.87
CA LEU A 667 -38.09 28.05 10.55
C LEU A 667 -39.31 27.13 10.45
N LEU A 668 -40.36 27.34 11.26
CA LEU A 668 -41.63 26.61 11.13
C LEU A 668 -42.32 26.88 9.79
N ALA A 669 -42.25 28.13 9.31
CA ALA A 669 -42.79 28.51 8.01
C ALA A 669 -41.97 27.90 6.86
N GLU A 670 -40.64 27.95 6.93
CA GLU A 670 -39.77 27.33 5.92
C GLU A 670 -39.93 25.81 5.86
N TYR A 671 -40.05 25.12 7.00
CA TYR A 671 -40.33 23.68 7.02
C TYR A 671 -41.65 23.34 6.32
N SER A 672 -42.69 24.15 6.56
CA SER A 672 -43.98 23.97 5.91
C SER A 672 -43.89 24.20 4.39
N ARG A 673 -43.10 25.19 3.95
CA ARG A 673 -42.83 25.47 2.53
C ARG A 673 -42.11 24.32 1.83
N MET A 674 -41.12 23.71 2.49
CA MET A 674 -40.23 22.70 1.89
C MET A 674 -40.66 21.25 2.18
N ARG A 675 -41.85 21.02 2.73
CA ARG A 675 -42.28 19.72 3.26
C ARG A 675 -42.08 18.54 2.29
N ASN A 676 -42.43 18.71 1.02
CA ASN A 676 -42.27 17.66 0.00
C ASN A 676 -40.79 17.31 -0.26
N GLU A 677 -39.91 18.31 -0.24
CA GLU A 677 -38.47 18.13 -0.41
C GLU A 677 -37.86 17.43 0.80
N VAL A 678 -38.33 17.79 2.01
CA VAL A 678 -37.95 17.14 3.28
C VAL A 678 -38.32 15.66 3.27
N ASP A 679 -39.52 15.31 2.80
CA ASP A 679 -39.96 13.92 2.71
C ASP A 679 -39.14 13.11 1.69
N SER A 680 -38.64 13.76 0.65
CA SER A 680 -37.81 13.13 -0.39
C SER A 680 -36.34 13.00 0.04
N ASN A 681 -35.87 13.84 0.97
CA ASN A 681 -34.46 13.95 1.36
C ASN A 681 -34.25 13.82 2.88
N LYS A 682 -34.91 12.84 3.49
CA LYS A 682 -34.94 12.64 4.95
C LYS A 682 -33.56 12.51 5.58
N ASP A 683 -32.64 11.79 4.94
CA ASP A 683 -31.30 11.59 5.51
C ASP A 683 -30.46 12.87 5.48
N LEU A 684 -30.58 13.66 4.41
CA LEU A 684 -29.85 14.91 4.23
C LEU A 684 -30.25 15.93 5.30
N ILE A 685 -31.55 16.15 5.49
CA ILE A 685 -32.03 17.06 6.54
C ILE A 685 -31.62 16.56 7.93
N MET A 686 -31.59 15.24 8.17
CA MET A 686 -31.21 14.67 9.47
C MET A 686 -29.71 14.83 9.76
N ALA A 687 -28.84 14.56 8.79
CA ALA A 687 -27.40 14.78 8.95
C ALA A 687 -27.07 16.27 9.19
N ALA A 688 -27.76 17.15 8.46
CA ALA A 688 -27.63 18.59 8.63
C ALA A 688 -28.14 19.07 9.99
N PHE A 689 -29.30 18.57 10.43
CA PHE A 689 -29.87 18.83 11.75
C PHE A 689 -28.90 18.51 12.87
N TRP A 690 -28.31 17.31 12.85
CA TRP A 690 -27.35 16.91 13.87
C TRP A 690 -26.08 17.75 13.85
N SER A 691 -25.64 18.16 12.66
CA SER A 691 -24.50 19.06 12.50
C SER A 691 -24.77 20.42 13.14
N GLY A 692 -25.93 21.02 12.88
CA GLY A 692 -26.35 22.27 13.51
C GLY A 692 -26.55 22.14 15.02
N TYR A 693 -27.11 21.02 15.48
CA TYR A 693 -27.30 20.75 16.91
C TYR A 693 -25.96 20.62 17.65
N ALA A 694 -25.00 19.90 17.10
CA ALA A 694 -23.68 19.73 17.71
C ALA A 694 -22.89 21.06 17.75
N LEU A 695 -22.85 21.80 16.65
CA LEU A 695 -22.14 23.09 16.59
C LEU A 695 -22.80 24.18 17.45
N GLY A 696 -24.12 24.14 17.62
CA GLY A 696 -24.83 25.05 18.54
C GLY A 696 -24.50 24.84 20.04
N SER A 697 -23.81 23.75 20.39
CA SER A 697 -23.62 23.30 21.77
C SER A 697 -22.60 24.11 22.58
N ARG A 698 -21.52 24.59 21.94
CA ARG A 698 -20.38 25.24 22.63
C ARG A 698 -20.50 26.75 22.83
N ARG A 699 -21.54 27.38 22.29
CA ARG A 699 -21.89 28.76 22.67
C ARG A 699 -22.23 28.92 24.15
N LYS A 700 -22.49 27.82 24.87
CA LYS A 700 -22.65 27.81 26.33
C LYS A 700 -21.34 28.16 27.07
N GLU A 701 -20.21 27.58 26.66
CA GLU A 701 -18.91 27.79 27.32
C GLU A 701 -18.33 29.19 27.05
N ALA A 702 -18.58 29.76 25.87
CA ALA A 702 -18.17 31.14 25.53
C ALA A 702 -18.98 32.21 26.28
N ILE A 703 -20.28 31.97 26.50
CA ILE A 703 -21.15 32.88 27.27
C ILE A 703 -20.87 32.76 28.78
N GLU A 704 -20.54 31.56 29.28
CA GLU A 704 -20.09 31.36 30.67
C GLU A 704 -18.71 32.01 30.91
N ALA A 705 -17.77 31.96 29.96
CA ALA A 705 -16.46 32.62 30.06
C ALA A 705 -16.52 34.16 30.02
N ASP A 706 -17.41 34.74 29.22
CA ASP A 706 -17.65 36.20 29.23
C ASP A 706 -18.38 36.65 30.51
N ALA A 707 -19.32 35.85 31.03
CA ALA A 707 -20.02 36.16 32.28
C ALA A 707 -19.10 36.11 33.51
N ASP A 708 -18.17 35.16 33.57
CA ASP A 708 -17.16 35.08 34.65
C ASP A 708 -16.09 36.19 34.55
N SER A 709 -15.89 36.81 33.38
CA SER A 709 -14.97 37.94 33.22
C SER A 709 -15.55 39.29 33.69
N VAL A 710 -16.87 39.39 33.76
CA VAL A 710 -17.59 40.58 34.25
C VAL A 710 -17.69 40.59 35.78
N ASP A 711 -17.60 39.43 36.44
CA ASP A 711 -17.71 39.31 37.91
C ASP A 711 -16.41 39.63 38.66
N VAL A 712 -15.29 39.85 37.96
CA VAL A 712 -14.00 40.26 38.58
C VAL A 712 -13.89 41.79 38.76
N MET A 713 -14.82 42.57 38.20
CA MET A 713 -14.85 44.04 38.35
C MET A 713 -15.89 44.55 39.37
N ALA A 714 -16.65 43.66 40.03
CA ALA A 714 -17.65 44.02 41.03
C ALA A 714 -17.16 44.00 42.49
N GLU A 715 -15.90 43.60 42.76
CA GLU A 715 -15.29 43.61 44.10
C GLU A 715 -14.38 44.82 44.40
N LEU A 716 -14.42 45.88 43.58
CA LEU A 716 -13.61 47.10 43.79
C LEU A 716 -14.43 48.39 43.92
N SER A 717 -15.62 48.35 44.53
CA SER A 717 -16.39 49.57 44.84
C SER A 717 -17.08 49.56 46.21
N ILE A 718 -16.38 49.08 47.25
CA ILE A 718 -16.77 49.32 48.65
C ILE A 718 -15.53 49.78 49.43
N GLU A 719 -15.06 50.98 49.16
CA GLU A 719 -14.23 51.79 50.07
C GLU A 719 -14.48 53.26 49.70
N ASP A 720 -15.51 53.84 50.31
CA ASP A 720 -15.55 55.25 50.72
C ASP A 720 -16.96 55.61 51.22
N GLN A 721 -17.16 55.53 52.54
CA GLN A 721 -17.73 56.63 53.34
C GLN A 721 -17.69 56.28 54.83
N LYS A 722 -16.66 56.84 55.48
CA LYS A 722 -16.59 57.08 56.92
C LYS A 722 -17.48 58.27 57.31
N GLU A 723 -17.95 58.22 58.56
CA GLU A 723 -18.27 59.34 59.47
C GLU A 723 -19.55 60.16 59.20
N SER A 724 -20.58 59.99 60.05
CA SER A 724 -20.88 60.89 61.18
C SER A 724 -22.25 60.59 61.83
N GLU A 725 -22.26 60.70 63.16
CA GLU A 725 -23.34 60.62 64.18
C GLU A 725 -23.88 59.25 64.61
#